data_AF-A0A947PA34-F1
#
_entry.id   AF-A0A947PA34-F1
#
_cell.length_a   1.000
_cell.length_b   1.000
_cell.length_c   1.000
_cell.angle_alpha   90.00
_cell.angle_beta   90.00
_cell.angle_gamma   90.00
#
_symmetry.space_group_name_H-M   'P 1'
#
loop_
_entity.id
_entity.type
_entity.pdbx_description
1 polymer ?
#
loop_
_entity_poly.entity_id
_entity_poly.type
_entity_poly.pdbx_seq_one_letter_code
_entity_poly.pdbx_strand_id
1 'polypeptide(L)'
;MNYHPCPKREAPDAACRMLRPALHYASHGWPIFPCKPDKRPATGHGFKDATCERKTIIAWWTANPAAMIGMPTGAVSKIIAVDLDRDAAKGLDGVTAFAALVNSAGASIRTRKHRTPRGGVHLLFAHHGEAVKNSASAIAPGVDTRGSGGYIVLPPSRTETGEYRVEDDADPTPLPPWLCDLLRERKVMGSPDVLAERSHYSVPATPGIASLAPYVQAAVEAETSAVAATLTGQRNGALNKAAFNLGQLVGSGALVRADAEAALMVAARRCGLPDQESARTIKSGLESGQKDPRQIPDPKTNPRQVRGKPLPTLPEQWPAPQPIPDELVPVQKFDYSLLPATFRPWIQDIADRLQCPPDFSAVAAIVAIAAVVGRKVGIRPKQHDDWLVIPNIWGAAIGRAGVMKSPAIAEPLKPLTRLEIEAAKQHKEAIREHEAILMLSKQRRFITENRIKEILKDAGGRAAAMKLARQAIEEEGCEPIRKRYIVNDSTVEKHGELLRQNPNGYLVHRDELIGLLKSLDKDGQEGSRAFYLEAWNGTGRFTYDRIGRGTIDVESVIFSVMGGITPGPLGDYLRQAVGEGALDDGLMQRFQLAVWPDISREWHNVDRWPDSEAKQTAYAVFKRLDRLDPKSIGAQTDANGDGIPYLHFMENAQEIFNEWRGKLEAKIRTGDEHRALESHLAKYRSLIPSLALLFHLVDDGRGAVTDEALQCAIRWGDYLESHARRIFAVAISPDIPAAKALAKRLLNGDLKDEFSLKDVYRPCWSGLNTRELAQAAADALLDLNWLAERRETAPGAFKPSTIYQINPKVRNIPCQGTAITAITGSNGSKDSDLYPGNPATKGDMSGTPTAKTAVYENPDEINTALALVAAENAAEIEEGEL
;
A
#
# COMPACT_ATOMS: atom_id res chain seq x y z
N MET A 1 -58.45 55.78 0.05
CA MET A 1 -57.09 55.34 0.42
C MET A 1 -57.17 53.84 0.68
N ASN A 2 -56.59 53.00 -0.18
CA ASN A 2 -56.60 51.54 0.03
C ASN A 2 -55.18 51.07 0.32
N TYR A 3 -54.96 50.55 1.52
CA TYR A 3 -53.74 49.83 1.89
C TYR A 3 -53.84 48.41 1.34
N HIS A 4 -52.97 48.04 0.40
CA HIS A 4 -52.82 46.65 -0.02
C HIS A 4 -51.95 45.87 0.98
N PRO A 5 -52.33 44.64 1.36
CA PRO A 5 -51.56 43.84 2.30
C PRO A 5 -50.28 43.28 1.66
N CYS A 6 -49.21 43.24 2.47
CA CYS A 6 -47.90 42.72 2.06
C CYS A 6 -47.94 41.21 1.75
N PRO A 7 -47.33 40.73 0.66
CA PRO A 7 -47.33 39.30 0.31
C PRO A 7 -46.51 38.45 1.28
N LYS A 8 -46.90 37.17 1.40
CA LYS A 8 -46.26 36.19 2.29
C LYS A 8 -44.81 35.92 1.86
N ARG A 9 -43.91 35.73 2.83
CA ARG A 9 -42.50 35.39 2.59
C ARG A 9 -42.37 34.03 1.91
N GLU A 10 -41.76 34.01 0.73
CA GLU A 10 -41.23 32.80 0.10
C GLU A 10 -39.97 32.30 0.84
N ALA A 11 -39.65 31.02 0.68
CA ALA A 11 -38.43 30.44 1.25
C ALA A 11 -37.20 30.93 0.46
N PRO A 12 -36.09 31.29 1.12
CA PRO A 12 -34.91 31.80 0.42
C PRO A 12 -34.25 30.70 -0.42
N ASP A 13 -33.89 31.07 -1.65
CA ASP A 13 -33.16 30.27 -2.63
C ASP A 13 -31.96 29.52 -2.03
N ALA A 14 -31.72 28.29 -2.49
CA ALA A 14 -30.66 27.42 -2.01
C ALA A 14 -29.27 28.06 -2.15
N ALA A 15 -29.06 28.87 -3.19
CA ALA A 15 -27.84 29.67 -3.37
C ALA A 15 -27.55 30.62 -2.19
N CYS A 16 -28.57 31.14 -1.52
CA CYS A 16 -28.41 31.98 -0.34
C CYS A 16 -28.07 31.19 0.94
N ARG A 17 -28.40 29.88 1.01
CA ARG A 17 -28.36 29.12 2.27
C ARG A 17 -26.95 28.75 2.74
N MET A 18 -26.06 28.36 1.83
CA MET A 18 -24.67 27.98 2.19
C MET A 18 -23.66 29.11 1.94
N LEU A 19 -23.89 29.95 0.91
CA LEU A 19 -23.03 31.09 0.60
C LEU A 19 -22.96 32.11 1.76
N ARG A 20 -24.10 32.42 2.40
CA ARG A 20 -24.16 33.43 3.46
C ARG A 20 -23.36 33.02 4.72
N PRO A 21 -23.47 31.78 5.24
CA PRO A 21 -22.56 31.28 6.26
C PRO A 21 -21.09 31.21 5.83
N ALA A 22 -20.78 30.78 4.59
CA ALA A 22 -19.40 30.72 4.10
C ALA A 22 -18.73 32.11 4.12
N LEU A 23 -19.45 33.13 3.63
CA LEU A 23 -19.01 34.53 3.66
C LEU A 23 -18.92 35.10 5.09
N HIS A 24 -19.75 34.62 6.01
CA HIS A 24 -19.70 35.03 7.43
C HIS A 24 -18.45 34.48 8.14
N TYR A 25 -18.06 33.23 7.90
CA TYR A 25 -16.78 32.72 8.44
C TYR A 25 -15.58 33.47 7.85
N ALA A 26 -15.57 33.69 6.54
CA ALA A 26 -14.53 34.47 5.87
C ALA A 26 -14.40 35.91 6.39
N SER A 27 -15.51 36.58 6.72
CA SER A 27 -15.46 37.93 7.32
C SER A 27 -14.91 37.95 8.74
N HIS A 28 -14.90 36.81 9.45
CA HIS A 28 -14.24 36.64 10.75
C HIS A 28 -12.80 36.12 10.62
N GLY A 29 -12.23 36.17 9.40
CA GLY A 29 -10.84 35.78 9.14
C GLY A 29 -10.60 34.27 9.08
N TRP A 30 -11.65 33.46 8.99
CA TRP A 30 -11.53 32.02 8.83
C TRP A 30 -11.54 31.67 7.33
N PRO A 31 -10.41 31.18 6.75
CA PRO A 31 -10.38 30.80 5.35
C PRO A 31 -11.23 29.54 5.15
N ILE A 32 -12.10 29.54 4.16
CA ILE A 32 -13.01 28.42 3.90
C ILE A 32 -12.83 27.87 2.47
N PHE A 33 -13.33 26.66 2.25
CA PHE A 33 -13.34 25.99 0.94
C PHE A 33 -14.59 25.11 0.79
N PRO A 34 -15.09 24.87 -0.43
CA PRO A 34 -16.22 23.98 -0.66
C PRO A 34 -15.84 22.50 -0.44
N CYS A 35 -16.75 21.75 0.17
CA CYS A 35 -16.64 20.32 0.45
C CYS A 35 -17.77 19.53 -0.23
N LYS A 36 -17.44 18.32 -0.69
CA LYS A 36 -18.39 17.30 -1.17
C LYS A 36 -19.11 16.63 0.01
N PRO A 37 -20.29 15.99 -0.18
CA PRO A 37 -21.04 15.30 0.87
C PRO A 37 -20.25 14.27 1.70
N ASP A 38 -19.23 13.65 1.08
CA ASP A 38 -18.30 12.71 1.70
C ASP A 38 -17.19 13.37 2.56
N LYS A 39 -17.29 14.69 2.79
CA LYS A 39 -16.35 15.54 3.54
C LYS A 39 -14.98 15.74 2.89
N ARG A 40 -14.78 15.39 1.62
CA ARG A 40 -13.57 15.74 0.86
C ARG A 40 -13.67 17.15 0.27
N PRO A 41 -12.54 17.88 0.13
CA PRO A 41 -12.53 19.16 -0.60
C PRO A 41 -13.04 19.03 -2.04
N ALA A 42 -13.67 20.08 -2.56
CA ALA A 42 -14.12 20.20 -3.94
C ALA A 42 -13.23 21.12 -4.80
N THR A 43 -12.01 21.39 -4.33
CA THR A 43 -11.02 22.33 -4.91
C THR A 43 -9.78 21.60 -5.44
N GLY A 44 -9.02 22.23 -6.35
CA GLY A 44 -7.94 21.60 -7.11
C GLY A 44 -6.73 21.13 -6.29
N HIS A 45 -6.28 21.93 -5.32
CA HIS A 45 -5.21 21.58 -4.38
C HIS A 45 -5.76 21.13 -3.01
N GLY A 46 -7.03 20.74 -2.97
CA GLY A 46 -7.75 20.37 -1.75
C GLY A 46 -7.90 21.55 -0.78
N PHE A 47 -7.91 21.27 0.53
CA PHE A 47 -8.13 22.28 1.58
C PHE A 47 -7.09 23.41 1.60
N LYS A 48 -5.99 23.30 0.84
CA LYS A 48 -4.97 24.35 0.71
C LYS A 48 -5.44 25.57 -0.09
N ASP A 49 -6.46 25.40 -0.94
CA ASP A 49 -7.07 26.51 -1.69
C ASP A 49 -7.95 27.42 -0.81
N ALA A 50 -8.14 27.09 0.47
CA ALA A 50 -9.03 27.81 1.37
C ALA A 50 -8.70 29.31 1.46
N THR A 51 -9.73 30.15 1.34
CA THR A 51 -9.56 31.61 1.24
C THR A 51 -10.59 32.37 2.08
N CYS A 52 -10.25 33.62 2.43
CA CYS A 52 -11.20 34.61 2.94
C CYS A 52 -11.70 35.55 1.82
N GLU A 53 -11.23 35.39 0.59
CA GLU A 53 -11.55 36.30 -0.52
C GLU A 53 -13.00 36.15 -0.98
N ARG A 54 -13.80 37.19 -0.72
CA ARG A 54 -15.22 37.25 -1.05
C ARG A 54 -15.55 36.88 -2.51
N LYS A 55 -14.74 37.31 -3.49
CA LYS A 55 -14.98 37.01 -4.92
C LYS A 55 -14.90 35.50 -5.20
N THR A 56 -13.81 34.88 -4.77
CA THR A 56 -13.55 33.45 -4.94
C THR A 56 -14.59 32.59 -4.21
N ILE A 57 -15.00 32.99 -3.01
CA ILE A 57 -16.08 32.32 -2.25
C ILE A 57 -17.43 32.41 -2.97
N ILE A 58 -17.78 33.59 -3.51
CA ILE A 58 -19.01 33.75 -4.31
C ILE A 58 -18.94 32.83 -5.53
N ALA A 59 -17.84 32.84 -6.29
CA ALA A 59 -17.69 31.99 -7.47
C ALA A 59 -17.89 30.49 -7.17
N TRP A 60 -17.31 29.97 -6.09
CA TRP A 60 -17.48 28.56 -5.70
C TRP A 60 -18.92 28.19 -5.33
N TRP A 61 -19.61 29.02 -4.55
CA TRP A 61 -21.00 28.73 -4.14
C TRP A 61 -22.05 29.15 -5.17
N THR A 62 -21.69 29.97 -6.16
CA THR A 62 -22.47 30.14 -7.40
C THR A 62 -22.36 28.89 -8.27
N ALA A 63 -21.17 28.29 -8.40
CA ALA A 63 -20.97 27.05 -9.15
C ALA A 63 -21.57 25.81 -8.45
N ASN A 64 -21.57 25.78 -7.12
CA ASN A 64 -22.24 24.74 -6.33
C ASN A 64 -22.93 25.31 -5.07
N PRO A 65 -24.20 25.73 -5.19
CA PRO A 65 -25.04 26.21 -4.08
C PRO A 65 -25.11 25.29 -2.86
N ALA A 66 -24.99 23.97 -3.06
CA ALA A 66 -25.16 22.94 -2.03
C ALA A 66 -23.85 22.48 -1.38
N ALA A 67 -22.69 23.05 -1.77
CA ALA A 67 -21.41 22.66 -1.21
C ALA A 67 -21.36 22.86 0.32
N MET A 68 -20.85 21.84 1.03
CA MET A 68 -20.54 21.96 2.46
C MET A 68 -19.37 22.92 2.66
N ILE A 69 -19.26 23.51 3.85
CA ILE A 69 -18.21 24.46 4.22
C ILE A 69 -17.10 23.72 4.95
N GLY A 70 -15.92 23.63 4.36
CA GLY A 70 -14.69 23.19 5.01
C GLY A 70 -13.85 24.38 5.49
N MET A 71 -13.07 24.18 6.56
CA MET A 71 -12.09 25.14 7.08
C MET A 71 -10.82 24.39 7.51
N PRO A 72 -9.61 24.80 7.08
CA PRO A 72 -8.36 24.21 7.56
C PRO A 72 -8.12 24.51 9.04
N THR A 73 -7.28 23.73 9.70
CA THR A 73 -6.86 23.93 11.09
C THR A 73 -5.36 24.22 11.20
N GLY A 74 -4.95 24.76 12.35
CA GLY A 74 -3.60 25.24 12.64
C GLY A 74 -3.37 26.69 12.22
N ALA A 75 -2.12 27.04 11.93
CA ALA A 75 -1.68 28.42 11.71
C ALA A 75 -2.44 29.18 10.61
N VAL A 76 -2.98 28.48 9.60
CA VAL A 76 -3.69 29.08 8.44
C VAL A 76 -5.03 29.72 8.84
N SER A 77 -5.80 29.08 9.72
CA SER A 77 -7.07 29.62 10.25
C SER A 77 -6.93 30.22 11.65
N LYS A 78 -5.79 30.01 12.31
CA LYS A 78 -5.56 30.30 13.73
C LYS A 78 -6.48 29.51 14.67
N ILE A 79 -7.00 28.35 14.23
CA ILE A 79 -7.89 27.48 15.00
C ILE A 79 -7.29 26.07 15.15
N ILE A 80 -7.24 25.56 16.37
CA ILE A 80 -7.08 24.13 16.68
C ILE A 80 -8.46 23.57 17.00
N ALA A 81 -8.82 22.41 16.47
CA ALA A 81 -10.05 21.71 16.86
C ALA A 81 -9.73 20.44 17.65
N VAL A 82 -10.49 20.18 18.71
CA VAL A 82 -10.58 18.88 19.37
C VAL A 82 -11.91 18.26 18.96
N ASP A 83 -11.85 17.10 18.32
CA ASP A 83 -12.98 16.43 17.68
C ASP A 83 -13.38 15.23 18.55
N LEU A 84 -14.55 15.35 19.20
CA LEU A 84 -15.07 14.40 20.17
C LEU A 84 -16.05 13.46 19.47
N ASP A 85 -15.50 12.40 18.88
CA ASP A 85 -16.24 11.48 18.03
C ASP A 85 -17.13 10.52 18.85
N ARG A 86 -18.28 10.16 18.27
CA ARG A 86 -19.19 9.13 18.81
C ARG A 86 -19.50 8.10 17.74
N ASP A 87 -19.16 6.85 18.02
CA ASP A 87 -19.41 5.70 17.15
C ASP A 87 -19.71 4.47 18.01
N ALA A 88 -21.00 4.23 18.26
CA ALA A 88 -21.47 3.10 19.07
C ALA A 88 -21.10 1.73 18.46
N ALA A 89 -20.94 1.64 17.13
CA ALA A 89 -20.53 0.40 16.47
C ALA A 89 -19.03 0.10 16.67
N LYS A 90 -18.23 1.08 17.09
CA LYS A 90 -16.81 0.94 17.45
C LYS A 90 -16.54 1.07 18.95
N GLY A 91 -17.57 1.24 19.77
CA GLY A 91 -17.42 1.47 21.21
C GLY A 91 -16.77 2.81 21.58
N LEU A 92 -16.81 3.81 20.68
CA LEU A 92 -16.19 5.12 20.89
C LEU A 92 -17.19 6.13 21.43
N ASP A 93 -16.89 6.69 22.61
CA ASP A 93 -17.57 7.87 23.16
C ASP A 93 -16.54 8.92 23.63
N GLY A 94 -16.00 9.67 22.67
CA GLY A 94 -15.04 10.74 22.91
C GLY A 94 -15.59 11.88 23.78
N VAL A 95 -16.91 12.09 23.79
CA VAL A 95 -17.55 13.11 24.63
C VAL A 95 -17.46 12.71 26.11
N THR A 96 -17.77 11.45 26.43
CA THR A 96 -17.66 10.93 27.80
C THR A 96 -16.20 10.82 28.22
N ALA A 97 -15.31 10.35 27.34
CA ALA A 97 -13.88 10.26 27.60
C ALA A 97 -13.25 11.64 27.88
N PHE A 98 -13.62 12.67 27.10
CA PHE A 98 -13.13 14.03 27.31
C PHE A 98 -13.72 14.69 28.56
N ALA A 99 -15.00 14.43 28.89
CA ALA A 99 -15.59 14.87 30.15
C ALA A 99 -14.84 14.31 31.38
N ALA A 100 -14.40 13.04 31.33
CA ALA A 100 -13.57 12.46 32.37
C ALA A 100 -12.22 13.19 32.51
N LEU A 101 -11.55 13.54 31.40
CA LEU A 101 -10.31 14.32 31.42
C LEU A 101 -10.50 15.73 32.01
N VAL A 102 -11.56 16.44 31.62
CA VAL A 102 -11.91 17.76 32.15
C VAL A 102 -12.13 17.70 33.66
N ASN A 103 -12.85 16.67 34.14
CA ASN A 103 -13.08 16.43 35.56
C ASN A 103 -11.76 16.09 36.30
N SER A 104 -10.91 15.23 35.73
CA SER A 104 -9.60 14.88 36.31
C SER A 104 -8.64 16.06 36.38
N ALA A 105 -8.72 17.00 35.45
CA ALA A 105 -7.97 18.25 35.45
C ALA A 105 -8.56 19.33 36.39
N GLY A 106 -9.72 19.07 37.04
CA GLY A 106 -10.44 20.05 37.86
C GLY A 106 -10.87 21.30 37.08
N ALA A 107 -10.99 21.19 35.75
CA ALA A 107 -11.14 22.32 34.85
C ALA A 107 -12.58 22.50 34.37
N SER A 108 -12.88 23.66 33.78
CA SER A 108 -14.10 23.89 33.00
C SER A 108 -13.73 24.44 31.63
N ILE A 109 -14.26 23.83 30.56
CA ILE A 109 -14.02 24.25 29.18
C ILE A 109 -15.24 24.96 28.62
N ARG A 110 -15.10 26.28 28.49
CA ARG A 110 -15.95 27.13 27.67
C ARG A 110 -15.14 27.68 26.50
N THR A 111 -15.59 27.32 25.31
CA THR A 111 -15.01 27.68 24.01
C THR A 111 -16.05 27.37 22.93
N ARG A 112 -15.85 27.78 21.68
CA ARG A 112 -16.80 27.51 20.59
C ARG A 112 -17.05 26.01 20.40
N LYS A 113 -18.32 25.60 20.29
CA LYS A 113 -18.73 24.20 20.13
C LYS A 113 -19.60 24.02 18.89
N HIS A 114 -19.24 23.07 18.04
CA HIS A 114 -20.08 22.64 16.91
C HIS A 114 -20.49 21.18 17.09
N ARG A 115 -21.79 20.92 17.11
CA ARG A 115 -22.35 19.56 17.13
C ARG A 115 -22.21 18.92 15.76
N THR A 116 -21.71 17.67 15.73
CA THR A 116 -21.60 16.88 14.50
C THR A 116 -22.89 16.08 14.24
N PRO A 117 -23.18 15.70 12.98
CA PRO A 117 -24.35 14.89 12.63
C PRO A 117 -24.50 13.57 13.40
N ARG A 118 -23.38 12.96 13.83
CA ARG A 118 -23.36 11.66 14.53
C ARG A 118 -23.41 11.79 16.06
N GLY A 119 -23.67 13.00 16.57
CA GLY A 119 -23.80 13.25 18.02
C GLY A 119 -22.48 13.54 18.75
N GLY A 120 -21.34 13.54 18.06
CA GLY A 120 -20.06 14.06 18.56
C GLY A 120 -19.98 15.59 18.53
N VAL A 121 -18.87 16.17 18.99
CA VAL A 121 -18.70 17.64 19.16
C VAL A 121 -17.30 18.09 18.73
N HIS A 122 -17.18 19.10 17.87
CA HIS A 122 -15.94 19.85 17.68
C HIS A 122 -15.85 20.95 18.75
N LEU A 123 -14.77 20.99 19.52
CA LEU A 123 -14.37 22.12 20.37
C LEU A 123 -13.28 22.92 19.66
N LEU A 124 -13.47 24.22 19.44
CA LEU A 124 -12.49 25.04 18.71
C LEU A 124 -11.73 25.96 19.67
N PHE A 125 -10.40 25.94 19.59
CA PHE A 125 -9.49 26.75 20.39
C PHE A 125 -8.64 27.66 19.50
N ALA A 126 -8.25 28.83 20.03
CA ALA A 126 -7.32 29.72 19.34
C ALA A 126 -5.90 29.14 19.31
N HIS A 127 -5.22 29.31 18.17
CA HIS A 127 -3.84 28.88 17.93
C HIS A 127 -2.89 30.09 18.01
N HIS A 128 -2.13 30.19 19.10
CA HIS A 128 -1.16 31.25 19.37
C HIS A 128 0.30 30.86 19.06
N GLY A 129 0.50 29.77 18.31
CA GLY A 129 1.83 29.31 17.86
C GLY A 129 2.23 27.93 18.41
N GLU A 130 1.29 27.22 19.02
CA GLU A 130 1.47 25.88 19.56
C GLU A 130 1.68 24.88 18.42
N ALA A 131 2.73 24.06 18.51
CA ALA A 131 3.06 23.05 17.50
C ALA A 131 2.15 21.79 17.57
N VAL A 132 0.83 21.99 17.56
CA VAL A 132 -0.19 20.93 17.59
C VAL A 132 -0.34 20.32 16.19
N LYS A 133 -0.09 19.01 16.11
CA LYS A 133 -0.30 18.19 14.91
C LYS A 133 -1.68 17.55 14.91
N ASN A 134 -2.10 17.04 13.76
CA ASN A 134 -3.23 16.13 13.69
C ASN A 134 -2.91 14.84 14.46
N SER A 135 -3.88 14.33 15.22
CA SER A 135 -3.78 13.05 15.91
C SER A 135 -5.15 12.40 16.03
N ALA A 136 -5.20 11.07 16.05
CA ALA A 136 -6.42 10.30 16.24
C ALA A 136 -6.38 9.57 17.59
N SER A 137 -7.40 9.75 18.42
CA SER A 137 -7.54 9.17 19.77
C SER A 137 -6.30 9.28 20.67
N ALA A 138 -5.47 10.32 20.47
CA ALA A 138 -4.15 10.39 21.10
C ALA A 138 -4.19 10.87 22.56
N ILE A 139 -5.27 11.56 22.93
CA ILE A 139 -5.54 12.04 24.29
C ILE A 139 -6.42 11.03 25.03
N ALA A 140 -7.47 10.51 24.37
CA ALA A 140 -8.31 9.41 24.82
C ALA A 140 -9.06 8.78 23.62
N PRO A 141 -9.64 7.57 23.76
CA PRO A 141 -10.46 6.95 22.70
C PRO A 141 -11.60 7.87 22.23
N GLY A 142 -11.65 8.13 20.92
CA GLY A 142 -12.63 9.04 20.32
C GLY A 142 -12.32 10.53 20.50
N VAL A 143 -11.17 10.90 21.05
CA VAL A 143 -10.71 12.29 21.19
C VAL A 143 -9.57 12.57 20.21
N ASP A 144 -9.95 13.12 19.06
CA ASP A 144 -9.05 13.48 17.95
C ASP A 144 -8.59 14.94 18.07
N THR A 145 -7.40 15.27 17.56
CA THR A 145 -6.96 16.67 17.40
C THR A 145 -6.76 17.02 15.93
N ARG A 146 -7.25 18.18 15.52
CA ARG A 146 -7.03 18.79 14.20
C ARG A 146 -6.21 20.06 14.41
N GLY A 147 -4.93 19.96 14.06
CA GLY A 147 -3.95 21.04 14.17
C GLY A 147 -3.45 21.45 12.79
N SER A 148 -2.18 21.84 12.69
CA SER A 148 -1.59 22.22 11.40
C SER A 148 -1.58 21.05 10.41
N GLY A 149 -2.12 21.30 9.21
CA GLY A 149 -2.29 20.30 8.15
C GLY A 149 -3.58 19.48 8.23
N GLY A 150 -4.52 19.86 9.10
CA GLY A 150 -5.88 19.29 9.16
C GLY A 150 -6.94 20.24 8.61
N TYR A 151 -8.19 19.79 8.64
CA TYR A 151 -9.38 20.61 8.38
C TYR A 151 -10.60 20.03 9.12
N ILE A 152 -11.64 20.84 9.27
CA ILE A 152 -12.95 20.45 9.80
C ILE A 152 -14.08 20.91 8.85
N VAL A 153 -15.27 20.32 9.03
CA VAL A 153 -16.51 20.81 8.40
C VAL A 153 -17.23 21.75 9.38
N LEU A 154 -17.73 22.88 8.87
CA LEU A 154 -18.42 23.92 9.66
C LEU A 154 -19.95 23.84 9.50
N PRO A 155 -20.74 24.25 10.52
CA PRO A 155 -22.17 24.52 10.39
C PRO A 155 -22.47 25.52 9.25
N PRO A 156 -23.67 25.53 8.64
CA PRO A 156 -24.78 24.59 8.77
C PRO A 156 -24.67 23.41 7.77
N SER A 157 -23.45 22.96 7.45
CA SER A 157 -23.22 21.89 6.47
C SER A 157 -24.00 20.61 6.79
N ARG A 158 -24.50 19.92 5.76
CA ARG A 158 -25.38 18.75 5.91
C ARG A 158 -24.84 17.53 5.17
N THR A 159 -24.89 16.40 5.88
CA THR A 159 -24.62 15.04 5.40
C THR A 159 -25.92 14.24 5.37
N GLU A 160 -25.90 13.06 4.75
CA GLU A 160 -27.01 12.08 4.83
C GLU A 160 -27.41 11.77 6.29
N THR A 161 -26.42 11.69 7.19
CA THR A 161 -26.64 11.41 8.62
C THR A 161 -27.13 12.62 9.45
N GLY A 162 -27.27 13.81 8.87
CA GLY A 162 -27.71 15.01 9.57
C GLY A 162 -26.83 16.25 9.36
N GLU A 163 -27.06 17.27 10.17
CA GLU A 163 -26.58 18.66 9.98
C GLU A 163 -25.59 19.06 11.08
N TYR A 164 -24.47 19.68 10.69
CA TYR A 164 -23.55 20.34 11.61
C TYR A 164 -24.20 21.60 12.18
N ARG A 165 -24.18 21.78 13.50
CA ARG A 165 -24.86 22.90 14.19
C ARG A 165 -23.93 23.61 15.15
N VAL A 166 -24.06 24.93 15.27
CA VAL A 166 -23.43 25.67 16.38
C VAL A 166 -24.19 25.31 17.64
N GLU A 167 -23.46 24.91 18.69
CA GLU A 167 -23.99 24.53 19.99
C GLU A 167 -23.63 25.55 21.07
N ASP A 168 -22.42 26.13 20.99
CA ASP A 168 -22.00 27.31 21.75
C ASP A 168 -21.20 28.20 20.80
N ASP A 169 -21.66 29.43 20.57
CA ASP A 169 -21.06 30.40 19.64
C ASP A 169 -20.04 31.33 20.31
N ALA A 170 -19.56 30.97 21.52
CA ALA A 170 -18.45 31.65 22.18
C ALA A 170 -17.23 31.82 21.25
N ASP A 171 -16.38 32.80 21.53
CA ASP A 171 -15.10 32.92 20.84
C ASP A 171 -14.18 31.73 21.18
N PRO A 172 -13.37 31.24 20.22
CA PRO A 172 -12.34 30.23 20.48
C PRO A 172 -11.35 30.73 21.54
N THR A 173 -11.39 30.14 22.74
CA THR A 173 -10.43 30.44 23.82
C THR A 173 -9.08 29.76 23.57
N PRO A 174 -7.96 30.24 24.17
CA PRO A 174 -6.67 29.57 24.08
C PRO A 174 -6.75 28.11 24.54
N LEU A 175 -5.96 27.22 23.93
CA LEU A 175 -5.93 25.82 24.31
C LEU A 175 -5.47 25.67 25.79
N PRO A 176 -6.26 25.03 26.68
CA PRO A 176 -5.93 24.97 28.10
C PRO A 176 -4.53 24.39 28.36
N PRO A 177 -3.75 24.91 29.34
CA PRO A 177 -2.39 24.43 29.61
C PRO A 177 -2.31 22.91 29.81
N TRP A 178 -3.17 22.34 30.66
CA TRP A 178 -3.23 20.88 30.87
C TRP A 178 -3.45 20.07 29.59
N LEU A 179 -4.19 20.62 28.62
CA LEU A 179 -4.48 19.98 27.34
C LEU A 179 -3.32 20.18 26.35
N CYS A 180 -2.65 21.33 26.40
CA CYS A 180 -1.35 21.53 25.73
C CYS A 180 -0.30 20.55 26.25
N ASP A 181 -0.26 20.31 27.56
CA ASP A 181 0.75 19.50 28.21
C ASP A 181 0.52 18.01 27.94
N LEU A 182 -0.73 17.51 27.98
CA LEU A 182 -1.05 16.16 27.46
C LEU A 182 -0.60 15.95 26.01
N LEU A 183 -0.70 16.99 25.16
CA LEU A 183 -0.23 16.98 23.77
C LEU A 183 1.29 17.13 23.61
N ARG A 184 2.00 17.62 24.64
CA ARG A 184 3.47 17.81 24.66
C ARG A 184 4.21 16.67 25.36
N GLU A 185 3.71 16.15 26.47
CA GLU A 185 4.34 15.08 27.25
C GLU A 185 4.50 13.80 26.42
N ARG A 186 3.55 13.50 25.53
CA ARG A 186 3.68 12.39 24.58
C ARG A 186 4.75 12.63 23.49
N LYS A 187 5.11 13.89 23.23
CA LYS A 187 6.22 14.28 22.33
C LYS A 187 7.59 14.20 23.04
N VAL A 188 7.61 14.39 24.36
CA VAL A 188 8.78 14.19 25.22
C VAL A 188 9.13 12.70 25.34
N MET A 189 8.13 11.82 25.44
CA MET A 189 8.32 10.36 25.42
C MET A 189 8.80 9.78 24.06
N GLY A 190 9.06 10.63 23.06
CA GLY A 190 9.63 10.25 21.76
C GLY A 190 10.94 10.97 21.39
N SER A 191 11.58 11.67 22.33
CA SER A 191 12.84 12.38 22.09
C SER A 191 14.02 11.70 22.80
N PRO A 192 15.16 11.42 22.12
CA PRO A 192 16.33 10.78 22.74
C PRO A 192 16.90 11.54 23.94
N ASP A 193 16.85 12.87 23.92
CA ASP A 193 17.55 13.71 24.91
C ASP A 193 16.97 13.63 26.34
N VAL A 194 15.69 13.29 26.50
CA VAL A 194 15.05 13.27 27.84
C VAL A 194 15.26 11.94 28.58
N LEU A 195 15.79 10.93 27.88
CA LEU A 195 16.31 9.70 28.50
C LEU A 195 17.67 9.94 29.18
N ALA A 196 18.39 11.01 28.83
CA ALA A 196 19.72 11.31 29.38
C ALA A 196 19.70 12.00 30.75
N GLU A 197 18.65 12.76 31.09
CA GLU A 197 18.58 13.50 32.37
C GLU A 197 17.86 12.74 33.51
N ARG A 198 17.18 11.63 33.21
CA ARG A 198 16.43 10.84 34.22
C ARG A 198 17.19 9.63 34.77
N SER A 199 18.45 9.43 34.37
CA SER A 199 19.31 8.30 34.77
C SER A 199 19.95 8.42 36.17
N HIS A 200 19.39 9.23 37.07
CA HIS A 200 19.96 9.51 38.40
C HIS A 200 19.10 9.06 39.59
N TYR A 201 18.30 8.01 39.42
CA TYR A 201 17.65 7.31 40.54
C TYR A 201 18.14 5.86 40.65
N SER A 202 19.16 5.63 41.47
CA SER A 202 19.58 4.27 41.80
C SER A 202 18.53 3.57 42.69
N VAL A 203 18.28 2.29 42.41
CA VAL A 203 17.55 1.41 43.32
C VAL A 203 18.48 1.08 44.50
N PRO A 204 18.01 1.11 45.77
CA PRO A 204 18.82 0.66 46.90
C PRO A 204 19.27 -0.78 46.67
N ALA A 205 20.56 -1.06 46.91
CA ALA A 205 21.15 -2.37 46.65
C ALA A 205 20.40 -3.46 47.43
N THR A 206 19.78 -4.39 46.71
CA THR A 206 19.20 -5.60 47.32
C THR A 206 20.34 -6.54 47.69
N PRO A 207 20.45 -7.04 48.95
CA PRO A 207 21.57 -7.88 49.38
C PRO A 207 21.59 -9.21 48.61
N GLY A 208 22.43 -9.29 47.58
CA GLY A 208 22.52 -10.41 46.63
C GLY A 208 22.97 -9.96 45.23
N ILE A 209 22.53 -8.79 44.78
CA ILE A 209 22.80 -8.28 43.41
C ILE A 209 24.27 -7.86 43.20
N ALA A 210 24.95 -7.44 44.27
CA ALA A 210 26.31 -6.88 44.21
C ALA A 210 27.44 -7.90 43.89
N SER A 211 27.13 -9.19 43.82
CA SER A 211 28.07 -10.26 43.42
C SER A 211 27.84 -10.79 42.00
N LEU A 212 26.89 -10.22 41.25
CA LEU A 212 26.58 -10.64 39.88
C LEU A 212 27.61 -10.12 38.87
N ALA A 213 27.71 -10.78 37.71
CA ALA A 213 28.52 -10.29 36.60
C ALA A 213 27.98 -8.92 36.11
N PRO A 214 28.84 -7.95 35.72
CA PRO A 214 28.40 -6.58 35.40
C PRO A 214 27.30 -6.49 34.33
N TYR A 215 27.28 -7.41 33.36
CA TYR A 215 26.23 -7.53 32.36
C TYR A 215 24.86 -7.90 32.96
N VAL A 216 24.83 -8.86 33.90
CA VAL A 216 23.60 -9.31 34.56
C VAL A 216 23.08 -8.21 35.50
N GLN A 217 23.96 -7.55 36.24
CA GLN A 217 23.59 -6.42 37.08
C GLN A 217 22.95 -5.29 36.25
N ALA A 218 23.59 -4.88 35.14
CA ALA A 218 23.04 -3.84 34.26
C ALA A 218 21.68 -4.23 33.65
N ALA A 219 21.46 -5.51 33.34
CA ALA A 219 20.18 -6.01 32.87
C ALA A 219 19.08 -5.94 33.95
N VAL A 220 19.38 -6.36 35.19
CA VAL A 220 18.45 -6.27 36.32
C VAL A 220 18.11 -4.80 36.63
N GLU A 221 19.10 -3.91 36.62
CA GLU A 221 18.90 -2.48 36.85
C GLU A 221 18.07 -1.83 35.74
N ALA A 222 18.29 -2.17 34.47
CA ALA A 222 17.52 -1.63 33.35
C ALA A 222 16.04 -2.06 33.38
N GLU A 223 15.76 -3.35 33.55
CA GLU A 223 14.40 -3.90 33.57
C GLU A 223 13.61 -3.39 34.79
N THR A 224 14.22 -3.35 35.97
CA THR A 224 13.55 -2.86 37.19
C THR A 224 13.32 -1.34 37.17
N SER A 225 14.23 -0.57 36.57
CA SER A 225 14.05 0.87 36.37
C SER A 225 12.92 1.17 35.38
N ALA A 226 12.81 0.39 34.30
CA ALA A 226 11.72 0.52 33.32
C ALA A 226 10.34 0.25 33.96
N VAL A 227 10.22 -0.81 34.77
CA VAL A 227 8.99 -1.09 35.53
C VAL A 227 8.66 0.03 36.51
N ALA A 228 9.63 0.46 37.32
CA ALA A 228 9.42 1.51 38.33
C ALA A 228 9.00 2.86 37.70
N ALA A 229 9.45 3.16 36.48
CA ALA A 229 9.11 4.38 35.74
C ALA A 229 7.78 4.32 34.96
N THR A 230 7.06 3.19 34.97
CA THR A 230 5.88 3.00 34.10
C THR A 230 4.62 3.74 34.61
N LEU A 231 3.92 4.43 33.70
CA LEU A 231 2.71 5.20 33.96
C LEU A 231 1.45 4.31 34.15
N THR A 232 0.47 4.81 34.90
CA THR A 232 -0.78 4.12 35.23
C THR A 232 -1.49 3.63 33.97
N GLY A 233 -1.92 2.36 33.94
CA GLY A 233 -2.58 1.73 32.79
C GLY A 233 -1.67 0.80 31.96
N GLN A 234 -0.34 0.96 32.00
CA GLN A 234 0.60 0.08 31.28
C GLN A 234 1.50 -0.78 32.20
N ARG A 235 1.41 -0.56 33.52
CA ARG A 235 2.32 -1.12 34.55
C ARG A 235 2.39 -2.64 34.56
N ASN A 236 1.26 -3.34 34.49
CA ASN A 236 1.24 -4.81 34.53
C ASN A 236 1.89 -5.42 33.26
N GLY A 237 1.74 -4.78 32.10
CA GLY A 237 2.41 -5.18 30.86
C GLY A 237 3.93 -4.97 30.91
N ALA A 238 4.39 -3.83 31.44
CA ALA A 238 5.81 -3.58 31.68
C ALA A 238 6.41 -4.58 32.68
N LEU A 239 5.70 -4.86 33.78
CA LEU A 239 6.11 -5.87 34.78
C LEU A 239 6.22 -7.27 34.16
N ASN A 240 5.25 -7.67 33.31
CA ASN A 240 5.30 -8.96 32.64
C ASN A 240 6.49 -9.09 31.68
N LYS A 241 6.76 -8.04 30.88
CA LYS A 241 7.91 -8.01 29.97
C LYS A 241 9.25 -8.09 30.71
N ALA A 242 9.41 -7.32 31.79
CA ALA A 242 10.60 -7.35 32.62
C ALA A 242 10.79 -8.72 33.31
N ALA A 243 9.70 -9.33 33.79
CA ALA A 243 9.72 -10.69 34.33
C ALA A 243 10.09 -11.75 33.30
N PHE A 244 9.63 -11.62 32.04
CA PHE A 244 10.06 -12.50 30.95
C PHE A 244 11.57 -12.35 30.68
N ASN A 245 12.06 -11.12 30.51
CA ASN A 245 13.46 -10.84 30.19
C ASN A 245 14.43 -11.32 31.28
N LEU A 246 14.11 -11.08 32.56
CA LEU A 246 14.91 -11.61 33.67
C LEU A 246 14.75 -13.14 33.80
N GLY A 247 13.62 -13.70 33.38
CA GLY A 247 13.38 -15.14 33.32
C GLY A 247 14.36 -15.85 32.38
N GLN A 248 14.73 -15.24 31.25
CA GLN A 248 15.74 -15.79 30.35
C GLN A 248 17.14 -15.89 31.01
N LEU A 249 17.48 -14.93 31.89
CA LEU A 249 18.74 -14.94 32.65
C LEU A 249 18.71 -15.97 33.79
N VAL A 250 17.55 -16.18 34.42
CA VAL A 250 17.33 -17.29 35.38
C VAL A 250 17.44 -18.64 34.67
N GLY A 251 16.86 -18.79 33.47
CA GLY A 251 16.96 -20.01 32.66
C GLY A 251 18.39 -20.33 32.23
N SER A 252 19.22 -19.31 32.01
CA SER A 252 20.66 -19.46 31.73
C SER A 252 21.52 -19.69 32.98
N GLY A 253 20.93 -19.69 34.19
CA GLY A 253 21.63 -19.91 35.46
C GLY A 253 22.45 -18.73 35.98
N ALA A 254 22.42 -17.56 35.33
CA ALA A 254 23.25 -16.41 35.69
C ALA A 254 22.58 -15.40 36.63
N LEU A 255 21.28 -15.54 36.88
CA LEU A 255 20.52 -14.78 37.87
C LEU A 255 19.74 -15.75 38.74
N VAL A 256 19.81 -15.60 40.07
CA VAL A 256 19.03 -16.44 40.98
C VAL A 256 17.57 -15.98 40.93
N ARG A 257 16.64 -16.94 40.80
CA ARG A 257 15.20 -16.66 40.69
C ARG A 257 14.68 -15.76 41.83
N ALA A 258 15.12 -16.00 43.06
CA ALA A 258 14.73 -15.23 44.23
C ALA A 258 15.15 -13.74 44.13
N ASP A 259 16.32 -13.45 43.56
CA ASP A 259 16.81 -12.08 43.38
C ASP A 259 16.01 -11.35 42.29
N ALA A 260 15.67 -12.05 41.20
CA ALA A 260 14.80 -11.52 40.15
C ALA A 260 13.38 -11.21 40.70
N GLU A 261 12.80 -12.14 41.48
CA GLU A 261 11.49 -11.95 42.13
C GLU A 261 11.51 -10.77 43.11
N ALA A 262 12.54 -10.66 43.95
CA ALA A 262 12.70 -9.56 44.90
C ALA A 262 12.85 -8.20 44.21
N ALA A 263 13.73 -8.10 43.20
CA ALA A 263 14.01 -6.85 42.50
C ALA A 263 12.78 -6.34 41.72
N LEU A 264 12.06 -7.24 41.05
CA LEU A 264 10.81 -6.91 40.36
C LEU A 264 9.68 -6.54 41.33
N MET A 265 9.61 -7.14 42.52
CA MET A 265 8.62 -6.76 43.54
C MET A 265 8.83 -5.34 44.06
N VAL A 266 10.10 -4.94 44.27
CA VAL A 266 10.45 -3.56 44.66
C VAL A 266 10.06 -2.57 43.56
N ALA A 267 10.28 -2.90 42.29
CA ALA A 267 9.88 -2.06 41.16
C ALA A 267 8.34 -1.97 41.00
N ALA A 268 7.64 -3.10 41.15
CA ALA A 268 6.18 -3.17 41.08
C ALA A 268 5.51 -2.30 42.16
N ARG A 269 5.97 -2.40 43.42
CA ARG A 269 5.52 -1.55 44.52
C ARG A 269 5.79 -0.06 44.27
N ARG A 270 6.95 0.28 43.70
CA ARG A 270 7.30 1.69 43.36
C ARG A 270 6.40 2.29 42.29
N CYS A 271 5.96 1.50 41.30
CA CYS A 271 4.93 1.94 40.37
C CYS A 271 3.49 1.76 40.90
N GLY A 272 3.30 1.30 42.15
CA GLY A 272 1.98 1.19 42.78
C GLY A 272 1.10 0.06 42.24
N LEU A 273 1.69 -1.06 41.80
CA LEU A 273 0.94 -2.29 41.53
C LEU A 273 0.64 -3.04 42.84
N PRO A 274 -0.51 -3.74 42.96
CA PRO A 274 -0.80 -4.58 44.12
C PRO A 274 0.16 -5.77 44.22
N ASP A 275 0.69 -6.04 45.41
CA ASP A 275 1.65 -7.15 45.67
C ASP A 275 1.14 -8.51 45.16
N GLN A 276 -0.12 -8.84 45.42
CA GLN A 276 -0.68 -10.16 45.12
C GLN A 276 -0.87 -10.40 43.60
N GLU A 277 -1.14 -9.35 42.84
CA GLU A 277 -1.21 -9.40 41.37
C GLU A 277 0.21 -9.44 40.79
N SER A 278 1.09 -8.57 41.30
CA SER A 278 2.50 -8.48 40.91
C SER A 278 3.21 -9.82 41.05
N ALA A 279 3.01 -10.53 42.16
CA ALA A 279 3.59 -11.85 42.40
C ALA A 279 3.15 -12.91 41.37
N ARG A 280 1.89 -12.86 40.90
CA ARG A 280 1.40 -13.75 39.84
C ARG A 280 2.03 -13.41 38.48
N THR A 281 2.07 -12.12 38.14
CA THR A 281 2.66 -11.63 36.88
C THR A 281 4.16 -11.96 36.81
N ILE A 282 4.91 -11.71 37.89
CA ILE A 282 6.34 -11.99 37.99
C ILE A 282 6.59 -13.50 37.87
N LYS A 283 5.86 -14.33 38.62
CA LYS A 283 6.00 -15.79 38.56
C LYS A 283 5.78 -16.32 37.13
N SER A 284 4.69 -15.92 36.48
CA SER A 284 4.33 -16.34 35.12
C SER A 284 5.35 -15.88 34.07
N GLY A 285 5.81 -14.62 34.17
CA GLY A 285 6.84 -14.08 33.28
C GLY A 285 8.17 -14.82 33.42
N LEU A 286 8.65 -15.01 34.66
CA LEU A 286 9.91 -15.73 34.92
C LEU A 286 9.84 -17.19 34.45
N GLU A 287 8.72 -17.89 34.66
CA GLU A 287 8.51 -19.27 34.20
C GLU A 287 8.39 -19.40 32.69
N SER A 288 7.97 -18.34 32.00
CA SER A 288 7.94 -18.27 30.54
C SER A 288 9.34 -17.97 29.98
N GLY A 289 10.07 -17.01 30.55
CA GLY A 289 11.43 -16.67 30.14
C GLY A 289 12.44 -17.79 30.42
N GLN A 290 12.27 -18.58 31.49
CA GLN A 290 13.12 -19.75 31.77
C GLN A 290 13.07 -20.83 30.69
N LYS A 291 12.02 -20.86 29.85
CA LYS A 291 11.90 -21.80 28.71
C LYS A 291 12.66 -21.32 27.47
N ASP A 292 13.17 -20.09 27.49
CA ASP A 292 13.92 -19.47 26.39
C ASP A 292 15.23 -18.84 26.94
N PRO A 293 16.22 -19.66 27.35
CA PRO A 293 17.42 -19.17 28.02
C PRO A 293 18.28 -18.27 27.11
N ARG A 294 18.61 -17.07 27.58
CA ARG A 294 19.47 -16.14 26.84
C ARG A 294 20.93 -16.60 26.89
N GLN A 295 21.61 -16.64 25.75
CA GLN A 295 23.07 -16.81 25.73
C GLN A 295 23.75 -15.57 26.32
N ILE A 296 24.63 -15.78 27.30
CA ILE A 296 25.38 -14.70 27.95
C ILE A 296 26.80 -14.68 27.38
N PRO A 297 27.31 -13.52 26.93
CA PRO A 297 28.66 -13.41 26.39
C PRO A 297 29.72 -13.83 27.41
N ASP A 298 30.67 -14.68 27.00
CA ASP A 298 31.83 -15.04 27.83
C ASP A 298 32.67 -13.76 28.10
N PRO A 299 32.98 -13.42 29.38
CA PRO A 299 33.83 -12.29 29.73
C PRO A 299 35.21 -12.28 29.07
N LYS A 300 35.69 -13.42 28.52
CA LYS A 300 36.98 -13.55 27.84
C LYS A 300 36.94 -13.15 26.36
N THR A 301 35.77 -13.00 25.73
CA THR A 301 35.64 -12.47 24.36
C THR A 301 35.43 -10.97 24.34
N ASN A 302 36.46 -10.21 24.72
CA ASN A 302 36.48 -8.75 24.60
C ASN A 302 37.25 -8.33 23.32
N PRO A 303 36.58 -7.83 22.26
CA PRO A 303 37.24 -7.40 21.02
C PRO A 303 37.94 -6.04 21.17
N ARG A 304 38.78 -5.90 22.19
CA ARG A 304 39.64 -4.73 22.46
C ARG A 304 41.15 -5.04 22.49
N GLN A 305 41.54 -6.25 22.09
CA GLN A 305 42.92 -6.58 21.73
C GLN A 305 43.03 -7.21 20.34
N VAL A 306 42.58 -6.48 19.32
CA VAL A 306 43.22 -6.56 18.01
C VAL A 306 44.16 -5.37 17.88
N ARG A 307 45.42 -5.67 17.54
CA ARG A 307 46.52 -4.69 17.42
C ARG A 307 46.07 -3.49 16.59
N GLY A 308 46.48 -2.29 17.00
CA GLY A 308 46.17 -1.06 16.27
C GLY A 308 46.59 -1.17 14.82
N LYS A 309 45.61 -1.08 13.90
CA LYS A 309 45.90 -0.54 12.57
C LYS A 309 46.43 0.88 12.79
N PRO A 310 47.47 1.34 12.06
CA PRO A 310 47.86 2.74 12.10
C PRO A 310 46.64 3.61 11.78
N LEU A 311 46.57 4.81 12.38
CA LEU A 311 45.61 5.82 11.93
C LEU A 311 45.74 5.97 10.41
N PRO A 312 44.64 5.98 9.63
CA PRO A 312 44.72 6.20 8.20
C PRO A 312 45.33 7.59 7.95
N THR A 313 46.61 7.57 7.58
CA THR A 313 47.29 8.69 6.94
C THR A 313 46.82 8.73 5.49
N LEU A 314 46.68 9.94 4.93
CA LEU A 314 46.35 10.10 3.51
C LEU A 314 47.34 9.29 2.65
N PRO A 315 46.87 8.58 1.61
CA PRO A 315 47.75 7.77 0.78
C PRO A 315 48.75 8.66 0.05
N GLU A 316 50.05 8.35 0.14
CA GLU A 316 51.11 9.07 -0.59
C GLU A 316 50.90 9.04 -2.12
N GLN A 317 50.21 7.99 -2.61
CA GLN A 317 49.77 7.88 -3.99
C GLN A 317 48.32 7.43 -4.03
N TRP A 318 47.45 8.24 -4.64
CA TRP A 318 46.03 7.92 -4.78
C TRP A 318 45.81 6.79 -5.80
N PRO A 319 45.11 5.69 -5.44
CA PRO A 319 44.62 4.73 -6.41
C PRO A 319 43.62 5.36 -7.40
N ALA A 320 43.34 4.68 -8.52
CA ALA A 320 42.31 5.12 -9.45
C ALA A 320 40.91 4.94 -8.83
N PRO A 321 40.01 5.94 -8.90
CA PRO A 321 38.62 5.75 -8.46
C PRO A 321 37.95 4.64 -9.28
N GLN A 322 37.31 3.71 -8.59
CA GLN A 322 36.55 2.63 -9.23
C GLN A 322 35.18 3.15 -9.69
N PRO A 323 34.60 2.61 -10.78
CA PRO A 323 33.27 3.01 -11.21
C PRO A 323 32.25 2.67 -10.12
N ILE A 324 31.35 3.63 -9.83
CA ILE A 324 30.25 3.37 -8.89
C ILE A 324 29.25 2.44 -9.58
N PRO A 325 28.89 1.28 -9.00
CA PRO A 325 28.00 0.30 -9.61
C PRO A 325 26.70 0.92 -10.13
N ASP A 326 26.12 0.36 -11.19
CA ASP A 326 24.89 0.88 -11.77
C ASP A 326 23.73 0.92 -10.78
N GLU A 327 22.79 1.87 -10.93
CA GLU A 327 21.70 2.08 -9.95
C GLU A 327 20.82 0.82 -9.79
N LEU A 328 20.81 -0.05 -10.80
CA LEU A 328 19.96 -1.23 -10.89
C LEU A 328 20.78 -2.39 -11.44
N VAL A 329 20.71 -3.55 -10.77
CA VAL A 329 21.21 -4.83 -11.30
C VAL A 329 20.63 -5.05 -12.70
N PRO A 330 21.41 -5.42 -13.73
CA PRO A 330 20.87 -5.71 -15.07
C PRO A 330 19.77 -6.79 -15.03
N VAL A 331 18.75 -6.63 -15.88
CA VAL A 331 17.68 -7.63 -16.07
C VAL A 331 17.80 -8.25 -17.46
N GLN A 332 17.17 -9.42 -17.63
CA GLN A 332 17.00 -9.97 -18.96
C GLN A 332 16.08 -9.06 -19.79
N LYS A 333 16.26 -9.04 -21.12
CA LYS A 333 15.33 -8.35 -22.03
C LYS A 333 14.13 -9.24 -22.29
N PHE A 334 12.94 -8.66 -22.32
CA PHE A 334 11.71 -9.40 -22.60
C PHE A 334 11.77 -10.05 -23.99
N ASP A 335 11.60 -11.37 -24.04
CA ASP A 335 11.40 -12.11 -25.28
C ASP A 335 9.91 -12.48 -25.41
N TYR A 336 9.31 -12.19 -26.56
CA TYR A 336 7.95 -12.57 -26.87
C TYR A 336 7.73 -14.10 -26.91
N SER A 337 8.78 -14.91 -27.00
CA SER A 337 8.73 -16.38 -26.82
C SER A 337 8.35 -16.83 -25.40
N LEU A 338 8.35 -15.90 -24.43
CA LEU A 338 7.80 -16.09 -23.09
C LEU A 338 6.27 -16.16 -23.10
N LEU A 339 5.59 -15.61 -24.11
CA LEU A 339 4.13 -15.62 -24.16
C LEU A 339 3.57 -16.87 -24.86
N PRO A 340 2.42 -17.41 -24.41
CA PRO A 340 1.58 -18.31 -25.19
C PRO A 340 1.34 -17.78 -26.59
N ALA A 341 1.23 -18.68 -27.58
CA ALA A 341 1.13 -18.28 -28.98
C ALA A 341 -0.08 -17.36 -29.21
N THR A 342 -1.19 -17.62 -28.51
CA THR A 342 -2.46 -16.88 -28.64
C THR A 342 -2.38 -15.43 -28.14
N PHE A 343 -1.52 -15.14 -27.16
CA PHE A 343 -1.38 -13.79 -26.58
C PHE A 343 -0.24 -12.97 -27.18
N ARG A 344 0.70 -13.61 -27.89
CA ARG A 344 1.92 -12.94 -28.39
C ARG A 344 1.65 -11.73 -29.30
N PRO A 345 0.80 -11.81 -30.36
CA PRO A 345 0.55 -10.66 -31.24
C PRO A 345 -0.16 -9.52 -30.51
N TRP A 346 -1.04 -9.86 -29.57
CA TRP A 346 -1.81 -8.88 -28.79
C TRP A 346 -0.94 -8.04 -27.85
N ILE A 347 0.01 -8.66 -27.16
CA ILE A 347 0.95 -7.92 -26.30
C ILE A 347 1.97 -7.12 -27.14
N GLN A 348 2.39 -7.65 -28.30
CA GLN A 348 3.22 -6.92 -29.26
C GLN A 348 2.52 -5.64 -29.74
N ASP A 349 1.24 -5.72 -30.13
CA ASP A 349 0.45 -4.54 -30.54
C ASP A 349 0.35 -3.48 -29.44
N ILE A 350 0.12 -3.89 -28.19
CA ILE A 350 0.01 -2.96 -27.06
C ILE A 350 1.36 -2.28 -26.79
N ALA A 351 2.46 -3.04 -26.72
CA ALA A 351 3.78 -2.52 -26.41
C ALA A 351 4.31 -1.54 -27.47
N ASP A 352 4.10 -1.88 -28.76
CA ASP A 352 4.44 -1.03 -29.91
C ASP A 352 3.66 0.29 -29.89
N ARG A 353 2.32 0.24 -29.81
CA ARG A 353 1.48 1.45 -29.84
C ARG A 353 1.66 2.34 -28.62
N LEU A 354 1.89 1.77 -27.43
CA LEU A 354 2.10 2.54 -26.20
C LEU A 354 3.56 2.96 -25.98
N GLN A 355 4.49 2.50 -26.82
CA GLN A 355 5.93 2.77 -26.70
C GLN A 355 6.45 2.46 -25.28
N CYS A 356 6.11 1.27 -24.77
CA CYS A 356 6.37 0.86 -23.40
C CYS A 356 6.95 -0.56 -23.33
N PRO A 357 7.66 -0.93 -22.23
CA PRO A 357 8.12 -2.31 -22.04
C PRO A 357 6.96 -3.31 -22.11
N PRO A 358 7.06 -4.38 -22.92
CA PRO A 358 6.00 -5.39 -23.05
C PRO A 358 5.70 -6.10 -21.74
N ASP A 359 6.66 -6.15 -20.80
CA ASP A 359 6.54 -6.62 -19.42
C ASP A 359 5.25 -6.19 -18.72
N PHE A 360 4.92 -4.89 -18.81
CA PHE A 360 3.81 -4.30 -18.06
C PHE A 360 2.47 -4.87 -18.53
N SER A 361 2.35 -5.10 -19.85
CA SER A 361 1.15 -5.69 -20.46
C SER A 361 1.15 -7.22 -20.35
N ALA A 362 2.30 -7.87 -20.52
CA ALA A 362 2.45 -9.31 -20.35
C ALA A 362 2.05 -9.78 -18.95
N VAL A 363 2.57 -9.12 -17.90
CA VAL A 363 2.19 -9.41 -16.52
C VAL A 363 0.72 -9.15 -16.26
N ALA A 364 0.18 -8.02 -16.73
CA ALA A 364 -1.23 -7.69 -16.56
C ALA A 364 -2.15 -8.75 -17.20
N ALA A 365 -1.81 -9.26 -18.39
CA ALA A 365 -2.56 -10.30 -19.08
C ALA A 365 -2.56 -11.63 -18.31
N ILE A 366 -1.40 -12.05 -17.78
CA ILE A 366 -1.27 -13.30 -17.02
C ILE A 366 -2.02 -13.22 -15.68
N VAL A 367 -1.90 -12.10 -14.97
CA VAL A 367 -2.64 -11.90 -13.71
C VAL A 367 -4.15 -11.76 -13.95
N ALA A 368 -4.57 -11.19 -15.08
CA ALA A 368 -5.97 -11.13 -15.47
C ALA A 368 -6.56 -12.52 -15.80
N ILE A 369 -5.82 -13.38 -16.49
CA ILE A 369 -6.32 -14.72 -16.82
C ILE A 369 -6.27 -15.67 -15.60
N ALA A 370 -5.27 -15.51 -14.72
CA ALA A 370 -5.24 -16.12 -13.40
C ALA A 370 -6.52 -15.84 -12.59
N ALA A 371 -6.97 -14.57 -12.58
CA ALA A 371 -8.21 -14.15 -11.91
C ALA A 371 -9.49 -14.76 -12.53
N VAL A 372 -9.49 -15.12 -13.81
CA VAL A 372 -10.64 -15.74 -14.50
C VAL A 372 -10.68 -17.25 -14.32
N VAL A 373 -9.52 -17.91 -14.32
CA VAL A 373 -9.42 -19.35 -14.04
C VAL A 373 -9.70 -19.60 -12.55
N GLY A 374 -8.99 -18.90 -11.66
CA GLY A 374 -9.22 -18.96 -10.22
C GLY A 374 -9.22 -20.39 -9.67
N ARG A 375 -10.20 -20.72 -8.83
CA ARG A 375 -10.41 -22.09 -8.28
C ARG A 375 -11.15 -23.06 -9.21
N LYS A 376 -11.43 -22.74 -10.48
CA LYS A 376 -12.15 -23.67 -11.38
C LYS A 376 -11.35 -24.94 -11.64
N VAL A 377 -10.03 -24.81 -11.78
CA VAL A 377 -9.10 -25.91 -11.98
C VAL A 377 -7.72 -25.55 -11.40
N GLY A 378 -7.06 -26.52 -10.78
CA GLY A 378 -5.66 -26.43 -10.36
C GLY A 378 -4.77 -27.43 -11.08
N ILE A 379 -3.53 -27.55 -10.61
CA ILE A 379 -2.56 -28.55 -11.06
C ILE A 379 -1.98 -29.28 -9.85
N ARG A 380 -1.83 -30.61 -9.95
CA ARG A 380 -1.05 -31.42 -9.00
C ARG A 380 0.34 -31.68 -9.58
N PRO A 381 1.40 -30.96 -9.13
CA PRO A 381 2.72 -31.01 -9.78
C PRO A 381 3.52 -32.30 -9.48
N LYS A 382 2.99 -33.17 -8.62
CA LYS A 382 3.54 -34.50 -8.30
C LYS A 382 2.49 -35.55 -8.69
N GLN A 383 2.93 -36.68 -9.23
CA GLN A 383 2.05 -37.79 -9.63
C GLN A 383 1.43 -38.58 -8.45
N HIS A 384 2.10 -38.59 -7.29
CA HIS A 384 1.75 -39.42 -6.14
C HIS A 384 1.71 -38.59 -4.85
N ASP A 385 0.95 -37.51 -4.88
CA ASP A 385 0.83 -36.53 -3.80
C ASP A 385 -0.47 -35.74 -3.99
N ASP A 386 -1.07 -35.26 -2.92
CA ASP A 386 -2.30 -34.46 -2.97
C ASP A 386 -2.04 -32.95 -3.13
N TRP A 387 -0.77 -32.51 -3.10
CA TRP A 387 -0.36 -31.10 -3.26
C TRP A 387 -0.93 -30.46 -4.51
N LEU A 388 -2.01 -29.71 -4.31
CA LEU A 388 -2.69 -28.92 -5.30
C LEU A 388 -2.14 -27.50 -5.34
N VAL A 389 -1.89 -27.00 -6.55
CA VAL A 389 -1.56 -25.60 -6.83
C VAL A 389 -2.71 -24.98 -7.60
N ILE A 390 -3.30 -23.93 -7.04
CA ILE A 390 -4.29 -23.07 -7.71
C ILE A 390 -3.53 -21.95 -8.44
N PRO A 391 -3.87 -21.61 -9.70
CA PRO A 391 -3.15 -20.59 -10.46
C PRO A 391 -3.49 -19.16 -10.04
N ASN A 392 -3.30 -18.84 -8.76
CA ASN A 392 -3.53 -17.52 -8.20
C ASN A 392 -2.23 -16.71 -8.23
N ILE A 393 -2.20 -15.64 -9.02
CA ILE A 393 -0.95 -14.92 -9.32
C ILE A 393 -1.06 -13.46 -8.92
N TRP A 394 -0.03 -12.96 -8.25
CA TRP A 394 0.09 -11.56 -7.85
C TRP A 394 1.26 -10.92 -8.62
N GLY A 395 1.00 -9.79 -9.26
CA GLY A 395 1.97 -9.08 -10.11
C GLY A 395 2.05 -7.58 -9.81
N ALA A 396 3.17 -6.98 -10.21
CA ALA A 396 3.45 -5.57 -10.01
C ALA A 396 4.28 -5.01 -11.16
N ALA A 397 3.84 -3.89 -11.74
CA ALA A 397 4.57 -3.16 -12.77
C ALA A 397 5.37 -2.01 -12.16
N ILE A 398 6.71 -2.15 -12.10
CA ILE A 398 7.60 -1.21 -11.42
C ILE A 398 8.29 -0.29 -12.42
N GLY A 399 8.23 1.01 -12.18
CA GLY A 399 8.93 2.01 -12.99
C GLY A 399 8.57 3.44 -12.61
N ARG A 400 9.33 4.42 -13.11
CA ARG A 400 9.15 5.85 -12.75
C ARG A 400 7.77 6.37 -13.20
N ALA A 401 7.37 7.56 -12.73
CA ALA A 401 6.19 8.22 -13.30
C ALA A 401 6.44 8.55 -14.79
N GLY A 402 5.39 8.53 -15.62
CA GLY A 402 5.47 8.85 -17.05
C GLY A 402 5.84 7.69 -18.00
N VAL A 403 6.33 6.54 -17.52
CA VAL A 403 6.76 5.41 -18.39
C VAL A 403 5.60 4.50 -18.87
N MET A 404 4.43 5.09 -19.12
CA MET A 404 3.22 4.43 -19.65
C MET A 404 2.68 3.18 -18.89
N LYS A 405 3.13 2.93 -17.65
CA LYS A 405 2.71 1.76 -16.84
C LYS A 405 1.19 1.58 -16.75
N SER A 406 0.47 2.60 -16.30
CA SER A 406 -0.98 2.48 -16.05
C SER A 406 -1.78 2.22 -17.35
N PRO A 407 -1.52 2.92 -18.48
CA PRO A 407 -2.03 2.51 -19.79
C PRO A 407 -1.68 1.07 -20.19
N ALA A 408 -0.42 0.67 -20.02
CA ALA A 408 0.06 -0.66 -20.41
C ALA A 408 -0.56 -1.80 -19.59
N ILE A 409 -0.87 -1.56 -18.31
CA ILE A 409 -1.65 -2.46 -17.45
C ILE A 409 -3.12 -2.45 -17.85
N ALA A 410 -3.69 -1.28 -18.13
CA ALA A 410 -5.12 -1.14 -18.41
C ALA A 410 -5.58 -1.84 -19.69
N GLU A 411 -4.77 -1.86 -20.76
CA GLU A 411 -5.13 -2.55 -22.01
C GLU A 411 -5.45 -4.05 -21.80
N PRO A 412 -4.58 -4.86 -21.15
CA PRO A 412 -4.90 -6.26 -20.81
C PRO A 412 -6.01 -6.49 -19.79
N LEU A 413 -6.44 -5.47 -19.03
CA LEU A 413 -7.58 -5.60 -18.11
C LEU A 413 -8.94 -5.36 -18.79
N LYS A 414 -8.97 -4.76 -19.99
CA LYS A 414 -10.23 -4.52 -20.75
C LYS A 414 -11.08 -5.78 -20.98
N PRO A 415 -10.53 -7.00 -21.23
CA PRO A 415 -11.29 -8.24 -21.23
C PRO A 415 -12.12 -8.47 -19.96
N LEU A 416 -11.55 -8.21 -18.77
CA LEU A 416 -12.28 -8.32 -17.49
C LEU A 416 -13.39 -7.27 -17.40
N THR A 417 -13.12 -6.03 -17.82
CA THR A 417 -14.15 -4.98 -17.86
C THR A 417 -15.33 -5.36 -18.76
N ARG A 418 -15.06 -5.99 -19.92
CA ARG A 418 -16.12 -6.52 -20.80
C ARG A 418 -16.92 -7.63 -20.13
N LEU A 419 -16.27 -8.60 -19.49
CA LEU A 419 -16.95 -9.67 -18.75
C LEU A 419 -17.78 -9.13 -17.57
N GLU A 420 -17.30 -8.10 -16.86
CA GLU A 420 -18.02 -7.42 -15.78
C GLU A 420 -19.28 -6.70 -16.29
N ILE A 421 -19.24 -6.11 -17.48
CA ILE A 421 -20.41 -5.51 -18.15
C ILE A 421 -21.41 -6.60 -18.57
N GLU A 422 -20.95 -7.69 -19.19
CA GLU A 422 -21.81 -8.84 -19.55
C GLU A 422 -22.50 -9.44 -18.31
N ALA A 423 -21.75 -9.67 -17.22
CA ALA A 423 -22.29 -10.20 -15.98
C ALA A 423 -23.23 -9.22 -15.26
N ALA A 424 -22.99 -7.91 -15.32
CA ALA A 424 -23.91 -6.91 -14.77
C ALA A 424 -25.25 -6.89 -15.52
N LYS A 425 -25.23 -7.08 -16.86
CA LYS A 425 -26.46 -7.22 -17.66
C LYS A 425 -27.23 -8.48 -17.30
N GLN A 426 -26.55 -9.64 -17.30
CA GLN A 426 -27.13 -10.93 -16.93
C GLN A 426 -27.72 -10.93 -15.52
N HIS A 427 -27.03 -10.30 -14.56
CA HIS A 427 -27.51 -10.16 -13.18
C HIS A 427 -28.78 -9.30 -13.10
N LYS A 428 -28.85 -8.20 -13.85
CA LYS A 428 -30.06 -7.35 -13.92
C LYS A 428 -31.25 -8.08 -14.56
N GLU A 429 -31.01 -8.93 -15.54
CA GLU A 429 -32.03 -9.79 -16.15
C GLU A 429 -32.50 -10.87 -15.17
N ALA A 430 -31.57 -11.57 -14.52
CA ALA A 430 -31.88 -12.59 -13.51
C ALA A 430 -32.62 -12.01 -12.27
N ILE A 431 -32.29 -10.80 -11.82
CA ILE A 431 -33.04 -10.13 -10.73
C ILE A 431 -34.52 -9.94 -11.11
N ARG A 432 -34.81 -9.48 -12.33
CA ARG A 432 -36.20 -9.28 -12.79
C ARG A 432 -36.98 -10.60 -12.82
N GLU A 433 -36.33 -11.67 -13.26
CA GLU A 433 -36.91 -13.01 -13.26
C GLU A 433 -37.15 -13.52 -11.83
N HIS A 434 -36.17 -13.33 -10.93
CA HIS A 434 -36.31 -13.69 -9.51
C HIS A 434 -37.41 -12.86 -8.82
N GLU A 435 -37.54 -11.57 -9.09
CA GLU A 435 -38.62 -10.72 -8.57
C GLU A 435 -40.00 -11.23 -9.04
N ALA A 436 -40.14 -11.65 -10.29
CA ALA A 436 -41.36 -12.24 -10.81
C ALA A 436 -41.67 -13.60 -10.15
N ILE A 437 -40.67 -14.48 -9.99
CA ILE A 437 -40.79 -15.75 -9.25
C ILE A 437 -41.21 -15.48 -7.80
N LEU A 438 -40.60 -14.50 -7.14
CA LEU A 438 -40.89 -14.12 -5.75
C LEU A 438 -42.30 -13.54 -5.58
N MET A 439 -42.86 -12.86 -6.58
CA MET A 439 -44.26 -12.46 -6.58
C MET A 439 -45.20 -13.67 -6.65
N LEU A 440 -44.90 -14.65 -7.51
CA LEU A 440 -45.69 -15.88 -7.65
C LEU A 440 -45.59 -16.78 -6.40
N SER A 441 -44.38 -16.95 -5.85
CA SER A 441 -44.15 -17.76 -4.64
C SER A 441 -44.84 -17.16 -3.42
N LYS A 442 -44.86 -15.83 -3.24
CA LYS A 442 -45.65 -15.16 -2.19
C LYS A 442 -47.15 -15.49 -2.26
N GLN A 443 -47.74 -15.51 -3.45
CA GLN A 443 -49.15 -15.89 -3.62
C GLN A 443 -49.39 -17.38 -3.30
N ARG A 444 -48.51 -18.26 -3.79
CA ARG A 444 -48.55 -19.70 -3.46
C ARG A 444 -48.35 -19.96 -1.96
N ARG A 445 -47.47 -19.20 -1.30
CA ARG A 445 -47.19 -19.28 0.12
C ARG A 445 -48.42 -18.94 0.95
N PHE A 446 -49.15 -17.88 0.62
CA PHE A 446 -50.43 -17.57 1.28
C PHE A 446 -51.44 -18.72 1.17
N ILE A 447 -51.60 -19.32 -0.02
CA ILE A 447 -52.46 -20.49 -0.23
C ILE A 447 -51.97 -21.69 0.60
N THR A 448 -50.66 -21.92 0.62
CA THR A 448 -50.03 -23.05 1.33
C THR A 448 -50.09 -22.89 2.85
N GLU A 449 -49.90 -21.69 3.38
CA GLU A 449 -50.06 -21.37 4.80
C GLU A 449 -51.49 -21.62 5.28
N ASN A 450 -52.50 -21.29 4.46
CA ASN A 450 -53.89 -21.62 4.78
C ASN A 450 -54.14 -23.14 4.72
N ARG A 451 -53.56 -23.85 3.74
CA ARG A 451 -53.64 -25.32 3.66
C ARG A 451 -52.92 -26.03 4.83
N ILE A 452 -51.80 -25.47 5.31
CA ILE A 452 -51.08 -25.92 6.50
C ILE A 452 -51.94 -25.73 7.76
N LYS A 453 -52.61 -24.58 7.91
CA LYS A 453 -53.53 -24.34 9.05
C LYS A 453 -54.67 -25.35 9.11
N GLU A 454 -55.23 -25.77 7.97
CA GLU A 454 -56.25 -26.82 7.92
C GLU A 454 -55.67 -28.19 8.31
N ILE A 455 -54.56 -28.62 7.71
CA ILE A 455 -53.92 -29.92 8.00
C ILE A 455 -53.48 -30.05 9.47
N LEU A 456 -53.10 -28.94 10.13
CA LEU A 456 -52.72 -28.94 11.54
C LEU A 456 -53.89 -29.12 12.52
N LYS A 457 -55.15 -29.10 12.06
CA LYS A 457 -56.32 -29.42 12.90
C LYS A 457 -56.46 -30.93 13.15
N ASP A 458 -55.94 -31.76 12.25
CA ASP A 458 -56.07 -33.22 12.33
C ASP A 458 -54.97 -33.84 13.22
N ALA A 459 -55.37 -34.80 14.06
CA ALA A 459 -54.49 -35.54 14.96
C ALA A 459 -53.54 -36.47 14.18
N GLY A 460 -52.45 -35.90 13.66
CA GLY A 460 -51.45 -36.58 12.83
C GLY A 460 -50.89 -35.73 11.69
N GLY A 461 -51.54 -34.60 11.35
CA GLY A 461 -51.21 -33.78 10.18
C GLY A 461 -49.82 -33.11 10.20
N ARG A 462 -49.12 -33.08 11.34
CA ARG A 462 -47.82 -32.39 11.52
C ARG A 462 -46.77 -32.78 10.47
N ALA A 463 -46.67 -34.07 10.11
CA ALA A 463 -45.70 -34.53 9.11
C ALA A 463 -46.03 -34.02 7.70
N ALA A 464 -47.30 -34.03 7.31
CA ALA A 464 -47.77 -33.51 6.02
C ALA A 464 -47.63 -31.99 5.93
N ALA A 465 -47.99 -31.27 7.00
CA ALA A 465 -47.79 -29.83 7.12
C ALA A 465 -46.31 -29.42 7.00
N MET A 466 -45.39 -30.17 7.64
CA MET A 466 -43.96 -29.90 7.56
C MET A 466 -43.37 -30.17 6.17
N LYS A 467 -43.89 -31.17 5.43
CA LYS A 467 -43.52 -31.42 4.04
C LYS A 467 -43.95 -30.27 3.12
N LEU A 468 -45.20 -29.83 3.22
CA LEU A 468 -45.73 -28.68 2.47
C LEU A 468 -44.97 -27.39 2.78
N ALA A 469 -44.62 -27.15 4.04
CA ALA A 469 -43.85 -25.98 4.44
C ALA A 469 -42.43 -25.96 3.83
N ARG A 470 -41.76 -27.11 3.74
CA ARG A 470 -40.44 -27.22 3.09
C ARG A 470 -40.52 -26.92 1.58
N GLN A 471 -41.47 -27.54 0.89
CA GLN A 471 -41.68 -27.30 -0.54
C GLN A 471 -41.97 -25.82 -0.85
N ALA A 472 -42.78 -25.15 -0.02
CA ALA A 472 -43.05 -23.72 -0.18
C ALA A 472 -41.82 -22.82 0.05
N ILE A 473 -40.86 -23.22 0.89
CA ILE A 473 -39.60 -22.50 1.10
C ILE A 473 -38.62 -22.77 -0.06
N GLU A 474 -38.56 -24.01 -0.53
CA GLU A 474 -37.74 -24.40 -1.69
C GLU A 474 -38.20 -23.69 -2.99
N GLU A 475 -39.50 -23.42 -3.13
CA GLU A 475 -40.08 -22.65 -4.26
C GLU A 475 -39.78 -21.13 -4.22
N GLU A 476 -39.29 -20.55 -3.13
CA GLU A 476 -38.95 -19.10 -3.09
C GLU A 476 -37.67 -18.76 -3.88
N GLY A 477 -36.81 -19.76 -4.13
CA GLY A 477 -35.57 -19.61 -4.89
C GLY A 477 -34.48 -18.81 -4.17
N CYS A 478 -33.26 -18.83 -4.72
CA CYS A 478 -32.17 -17.99 -4.21
C CYS A 478 -32.08 -16.67 -4.98
N GLU A 479 -31.72 -15.59 -4.30
CA GLU A 479 -31.44 -14.31 -4.94
C GLU A 479 -30.26 -14.44 -5.92
N PRO A 480 -30.37 -13.96 -7.17
CA PRO A 480 -29.31 -14.03 -8.15
C PRO A 480 -28.02 -13.33 -7.68
N ILE A 481 -26.91 -14.06 -7.72
CA ILE A 481 -25.61 -13.55 -7.33
C ILE A 481 -24.93 -12.88 -8.52
N ARG A 482 -24.43 -11.65 -8.33
CA ARG A 482 -23.60 -10.97 -9.33
C ARG A 482 -22.19 -11.55 -9.35
N LYS A 483 -21.81 -12.13 -10.48
CA LYS A 483 -20.43 -12.51 -10.78
C LYS A 483 -19.54 -11.26 -10.90
N ARG A 484 -18.36 -11.31 -10.31
CA ARG A 484 -17.36 -10.22 -10.24
C ARG A 484 -16.04 -10.70 -10.82
N TYR A 485 -15.41 -9.88 -11.65
CA TYR A 485 -14.09 -10.13 -12.24
C TYR A 485 -13.04 -9.16 -11.72
N ILE A 486 -13.45 -7.93 -11.40
CA ILE A 486 -12.55 -6.89 -10.90
C ILE A 486 -13.14 -6.15 -9.71
N VAL A 487 -12.31 -5.94 -8.70
CA VAL A 487 -12.62 -5.23 -7.47
C VAL A 487 -11.55 -4.18 -7.22
N ASN A 488 -11.97 -2.92 -7.17
CA ASN A 488 -11.16 -1.79 -6.75
C ASN A 488 -11.50 -1.45 -5.29
N ASP A 489 -10.49 -1.01 -4.53
CA ASP A 489 -10.60 -0.41 -3.19
C ASP A 489 -11.71 -0.94 -2.26
N SER A 490 -11.62 -2.22 -1.89
CA SER A 490 -12.53 -2.85 -0.93
C SER A 490 -11.86 -3.15 0.41
N THR A 491 -12.65 -3.16 1.48
CA THR A 491 -12.18 -3.63 2.80
C THR A 491 -12.18 -5.14 2.86
N VAL A 492 -11.45 -5.70 3.83
CA VAL A 492 -11.31 -7.15 4.04
C VAL A 492 -12.66 -7.82 4.35
N GLU A 493 -13.55 -7.15 5.08
CA GLU A 493 -14.95 -7.60 5.24
C GLU A 493 -15.67 -7.71 3.90
N LYS A 494 -15.52 -6.69 3.04
CA LYS A 494 -16.22 -6.68 1.76
C LYS A 494 -15.64 -7.72 0.82
N HIS A 495 -14.34 -8.00 0.89
CA HIS A 495 -13.75 -9.16 0.24
C HIS A 495 -14.38 -10.46 0.72
N GLY A 496 -14.56 -10.67 2.04
CA GLY A 496 -15.23 -11.85 2.58
C GLY A 496 -16.67 -12.02 2.08
N GLU A 497 -17.48 -10.97 2.12
CA GLU A 497 -18.84 -10.97 1.54
C GLU A 497 -18.83 -11.31 0.03
N LEU A 498 -17.91 -10.72 -0.74
CA LEU A 498 -17.81 -10.93 -2.19
C LEU A 498 -17.29 -12.32 -2.56
N LEU A 499 -16.42 -12.93 -1.76
CA LEU A 499 -15.85 -14.25 -2.01
C LEU A 499 -16.83 -15.38 -1.71
N ARG A 500 -17.70 -15.21 -0.69
CA ARG A 500 -18.85 -16.11 -0.49
C ARG A 500 -19.79 -16.12 -1.71
N GLN A 501 -19.85 -15.02 -2.46
CA GLN A 501 -20.61 -14.88 -3.71
C GLN A 501 -19.81 -15.31 -4.96
N ASN A 502 -18.49 -15.23 -4.90
CA ASN A 502 -17.58 -15.47 -6.02
C ASN A 502 -16.45 -16.42 -5.56
N PRO A 503 -16.76 -17.70 -5.30
CA PRO A 503 -15.82 -18.64 -4.69
C PRO A 503 -14.62 -18.96 -5.60
N ASN A 504 -14.70 -18.66 -6.89
CA ASN A 504 -13.56 -18.77 -7.81
C ASN A 504 -12.53 -17.65 -7.67
N GLY A 505 -12.86 -16.56 -6.96
CA GLY A 505 -12.02 -15.38 -6.86
C GLY A 505 -12.25 -14.35 -7.97
N TYR A 506 -11.43 -13.31 -7.96
CA TYR A 506 -11.45 -12.17 -8.88
C TYR A 506 -10.12 -11.42 -8.83
N LEU A 507 -9.95 -10.39 -9.66
CA LEU A 507 -8.81 -9.48 -9.62
C LEU A 507 -9.04 -8.34 -8.62
N VAL A 508 -8.10 -8.14 -7.70
CA VAL A 508 -7.96 -6.90 -6.94
C VAL A 508 -6.97 -5.99 -7.67
N HIS A 509 -7.47 -4.88 -8.22
CA HIS A 509 -6.64 -3.93 -8.96
C HIS A 509 -6.33 -2.67 -8.14
N ARG A 510 -5.08 -2.22 -8.18
CA ARG A 510 -4.57 -1.05 -7.46
C ARG A 510 -3.61 -0.25 -8.35
N ASP A 511 -4.03 0.92 -8.84
CA ASP A 511 -3.17 1.78 -9.68
C ASP A 511 -1.83 2.13 -8.99
N GLU A 512 -1.87 2.36 -7.68
CA GLU A 512 -0.69 2.54 -6.83
C GLU A 512 -0.71 1.51 -5.69
N LEU A 513 -0.06 0.37 -5.96
CA LEU A 513 -0.05 -0.81 -5.10
C LEU A 513 0.75 -0.59 -3.80
N ILE A 514 1.70 0.35 -3.76
CA ILE A 514 2.42 0.68 -2.52
C ILE A 514 1.50 1.24 -1.43
N GLY A 515 0.37 1.85 -1.83
CA GLY A 515 -0.65 2.34 -0.90
C GLY A 515 -1.37 1.20 -0.17
N LEU A 516 -1.61 0.07 -0.86
CA LEU A 516 -2.16 -1.14 -0.25
C LEU A 516 -1.14 -1.76 0.72
N LEU A 517 0.10 -1.97 0.28
CA LEU A 517 1.15 -2.57 1.12
C LEU A 517 1.36 -1.77 2.42
N LYS A 518 1.58 -0.45 2.32
CA LYS A 518 1.70 0.46 3.47
C LYS A 518 0.39 0.62 4.29
N SER A 519 -0.75 0.14 3.82
CA SER A 519 -1.99 0.10 4.61
C SER A 519 -2.10 -1.18 5.45
N LEU A 520 -1.60 -2.31 4.94
CA LEU A 520 -1.56 -3.59 5.66
C LEU A 520 -0.49 -3.60 6.76
N ASP A 521 0.50 -2.72 6.68
CA ASP A 521 1.60 -2.54 7.66
C ASP A 521 1.32 -1.50 8.75
N LYS A 522 0.05 -1.15 9.00
CA LYS A 522 -0.33 -0.27 10.10
C LYS A 522 -0.78 -1.08 11.30
N ASP A 523 -0.38 -0.65 12.50
CA ASP A 523 -0.88 -1.17 13.77
C ASP A 523 -2.41 -1.31 13.74
N GLY A 524 -2.93 -2.49 14.11
CA GLY A 524 -4.37 -2.81 14.03
C GLY A 524 -4.86 -3.30 12.66
N GLN A 525 -3.97 -3.58 11.69
CA GLN A 525 -4.28 -4.21 10.40
C GLN A 525 -3.75 -5.65 10.28
N GLU A 526 -3.30 -6.27 11.37
CA GLU A 526 -2.72 -7.62 11.39
C GLU A 526 -3.70 -8.66 10.83
N GLY A 527 -4.99 -8.56 11.19
CA GLY A 527 -6.05 -9.41 10.64
C GLY A 527 -6.31 -9.18 9.15
N SER A 528 -6.18 -7.93 8.67
CA SER A 528 -6.27 -7.61 7.24
C SER A 528 -5.09 -8.19 6.46
N ARG A 529 -3.89 -8.09 7.03
CA ARG A 529 -2.66 -8.62 6.45
C ARG A 529 -2.70 -10.15 6.39
N ALA A 530 -3.11 -10.82 7.47
CA ALA A 530 -3.33 -12.26 7.50
C ALA A 530 -4.33 -12.72 6.44
N PHE A 531 -5.45 -12.02 6.25
CA PHE A 531 -6.42 -12.33 5.20
C PHE A 531 -5.84 -12.21 3.79
N TYR A 532 -5.02 -11.18 3.50
CA TYR A 532 -4.31 -11.06 2.23
C TYR A 532 -3.27 -12.16 2.03
N LEU A 533 -2.54 -12.57 3.08
CA LEU A 533 -1.58 -13.66 3.03
C LEU A 533 -2.25 -15.02 2.74
N GLU A 534 -3.45 -15.25 3.28
CA GLU A 534 -4.26 -16.44 3.02
C GLU A 534 -4.88 -16.41 1.60
N ALA A 535 -5.36 -15.24 1.18
CA ALA A 535 -5.89 -15.01 -0.16
C ALA A 535 -4.91 -15.37 -1.29
N TRP A 536 -3.61 -15.32 -1.01
CA TRP A 536 -2.57 -15.74 -1.93
C TRP A 536 -2.51 -17.26 -2.13
N ASN A 537 -2.64 -18.06 -1.06
CA ASN A 537 -2.68 -19.52 -1.16
C ASN A 537 -3.85 -20.00 -2.02
N GLY A 538 -4.99 -19.30 -1.94
CA GLY A 538 -6.20 -19.60 -2.69
C GLY A 538 -7.00 -20.82 -2.20
N THR A 539 -6.56 -21.46 -1.12
CA THR A 539 -7.16 -22.68 -0.55
C THR A 539 -7.67 -22.53 0.89
N GLY A 540 -7.28 -21.47 1.60
CA GLY A 540 -7.65 -21.29 3.00
C GLY A 540 -9.09 -20.80 3.19
N ARG A 541 -9.85 -21.50 4.04
CA ARG A 541 -11.14 -21.03 4.56
C ARG A 541 -10.91 -19.90 5.56
N PHE A 542 -11.80 -18.91 5.59
CA PHE A 542 -11.74 -17.82 6.56
C PHE A 542 -13.13 -17.51 7.13
N THR A 543 -13.22 -17.40 8.44
CA THR A 543 -14.48 -17.18 9.16
C THR A 543 -14.39 -15.91 10.00
N TYR A 544 -15.38 -15.02 9.89
CA TYR A 544 -15.53 -13.83 10.73
C TYR A 544 -16.73 -13.97 11.64
N ASP A 545 -16.52 -14.00 12.95
CA ASP A 545 -17.60 -13.87 13.92
C ASP A 545 -17.75 -12.42 14.38
N ARG A 546 -18.95 -11.85 14.21
CA ARG A 546 -19.26 -10.47 14.60
C ARG A 546 -20.58 -10.39 15.35
N ILE A 547 -20.52 -9.86 16.57
CA ILE A 547 -21.65 -9.73 17.52
C ILE A 547 -22.94 -9.18 16.85
N GLY A 548 -22.83 -8.22 15.93
CA GLY A 548 -23.96 -7.61 15.23
C GLY A 548 -24.23 -8.06 13.79
N ARG A 549 -23.42 -8.97 13.21
CA ARG A 549 -23.60 -9.48 11.82
C ARG A 549 -23.63 -11.01 11.72
N GLY A 550 -23.50 -11.72 12.84
CA GLY A 550 -23.36 -13.18 12.86
C GLY A 550 -22.02 -13.63 12.30
N THR A 551 -22.00 -14.85 11.78
CA THR A 551 -20.82 -15.51 11.22
C THR A 551 -20.80 -15.34 9.69
N ILE A 552 -19.75 -14.70 9.16
CA ILE A 552 -19.44 -14.73 7.72
C ILE A 552 -18.40 -15.82 7.52
N ASP A 553 -18.82 -16.95 6.98
CA ASP A 553 -17.95 -18.05 6.59
C ASP A 553 -17.64 -17.99 5.10
N VAL A 554 -16.36 -17.99 4.75
CA VAL A 554 -15.83 -17.92 3.39
C VAL A 554 -15.10 -19.23 3.13
N GLU A 555 -15.72 -20.10 2.32
CA GLU A 555 -15.22 -21.44 2.00
C GLU A 555 -13.75 -21.43 1.56
N SER A 556 -13.36 -20.45 0.74
CA SER A 556 -11.96 -20.19 0.42
C SER A 556 -11.71 -18.74 0.05
N VAL A 557 -10.64 -18.17 0.60
CA VAL A 557 -10.17 -16.84 0.26
C VAL A 557 -9.24 -16.95 -0.93
N ILE A 558 -9.62 -16.36 -2.06
CA ILE A 558 -8.79 -16.27 -3.25
C ILE A 558 -9.02 -14.96 -4.00
N PHE A 559 -7.95 -14.24 -4.28
CA PHE A 559 -7.95 -13.24 -5.35
C PHE A 559 -6.53 -13.01 -5.85
N SER A 560 -6.43 -12.71 -7.13
CA SER A 560 -5.20 -12.25 -7.77
C SER A 560 -5.05 -10.75 -7.55
N VAL A 561 -3.81 -10.23 -7.50
CA VAL A 561 -3.55 -8.80 -7.27
C VAL A 561 -2.69 -8.25 -8.38
N MET A 562 -3.10 -7.13 -8.98
CA MET A 562 -2.31 -6.40 -9.98
C MET A 562 -2.24 -4.91 -9.65
N GLY A 563 -1.09 -4.29 -9.90
CA GLY A 563 -0.95 -2.85 -9.76
C GLY A 563 0.36 -2.25 -10.25
N GLY A 564 0.39 -0.92 -10.32
CA GLY A 564 1.61 -0.15 -10.55
C GLY A 564 2.35 0.14 -9.25
N ILE A 565 3.68 0.20 -9.31
CA ILE A 565 4.53 0.67 -8.20
C ILE A 565 5.59 1.63 -8.76
N THR A 566 5.96 2.65 -7.99
CA THR A 566 7.10 3.53 -8.28
C THR A 566 8.36 3.13 -7.48
N PRO A 567 9.57 3.15 -8.10
CA PRO A 567 10.82 2.70 -7.46
C PRO A 567 11.18 3.31 -6.10
N GLY A 568 10.95 4.61 -5.91
CA GLY A 568 11.30 5.29 -4.64
C GLY A 568 10.50 4.74 -3.45
N PRO A 569 9.16 4.83 -3.47
CA PRO A 569 8.30 4.25 -2.44
C PRO A 569 8.48 2.75 -2.23
N LEU A 570 8.83 1.98 -3.28
CA LEU A 570 9.19 0.57 -3.18
C LEU A 570 10.50 0.35 -2.42
N GLY A 571 11.55 1.10 -2.74
CA GLY A 571 12.83 1.01 -2.05
C GLY A 571 12.71 1.36 -0.56
N ASP A 572 11.91 2.37 -0.22
CA ASP A 572 11.62 2.71 1.19
C ASP A 572 10.91 1.56 1.91
N TYR A 573 9.93 0.94 1.24
CA TYR A 573 9.17 -0.17 1.78
C TYR A 573 10.04 -1.42 2.00
N LEU A 574 10.83 -1.79 0.99
CA LEU A 574 11.72 -2.95 1.06
C LEU A 574 12.80 -2.77 2.13
N ARG A 575 13.40 -1.59 2.29
CA ARG A 575 14.36 -1.32 3.38
C ARG A 575 13.74 -1.53 4.77
N GLN A 576 12.49 -1.14 4.95
CA GLN A 576 11.76 -1.34 6.22
C GLN A 576 11.37 -2.81 6.44
N ALA A 577 10.94 -3.50 5.38
CA ALA A 577 10.49 -4.89 5.46
C ALA A 577 11.63 -5.92 5.57
N VAL A 578 12.84 -5.57 5.11
CA VAL A 578 14.00 -6.47 5.03
C VAL A 578 15.01 -6.24 6.17
N GLY A 579 14.97 -5.10 6.86
CA GLY A 579 15.83 -4.81 8.01
C GLY A 579 15.53 -5.67 9.24
N GLU A 580 16.45 -5.66 10.22
CA GLU A 580 16.32 -6.41 11.49
C GLU A 580 15.17 -5.88 12.37
N GLY A 581 13.95 -6.37 12.09
CA GLY A 581 12.78 -6.24 12.94
C GLY A 581 11.60 -5.50 12.30
N ALA A 582 10.68 -6.24 11.67
CA ALA A 582 9.23 -6.19 11.98
C ALA A 582 8.32 -6.99 11.02
N LEU A 583 8.71 -7.25 9.75
CA LEU A 583 7.76 -7.66 8.69
C LEU A 583 8.16 -8.88 7.83
N ASP A 584 8.66 -9.93 8.50
CA ASP A 584 9.21 -11.16 7.88
C ASP A 584 8.17 -12.26 7.57
N ASP A 585 6.98 -11.90 7.08
CA ASP A 585 5.92 -12.87 6.69
C ASP A 585 5.87 -13.16 5.17
N GLY A 586 6.68 -12.45 4.40
CA GLY A 586 6.83 -12.64 2.96
C GLY A 586 5.71 -12.03 2.11
N LEU A 587 5.01 -10.97 2.54
CA LEU A 587 3.96 -10.35 1.70
C LEU A 587 4.49 -9.88 0.34
N MET A 588 5.62 -9.15 0.30
CA MET A 588 6.17 -8.67 -0.97
C MET A 588 6.69 -9.82 -1.85
N GLN A 589 7.23 -10.86 -1.22
CA GLN A 589 7.73 -12.07 -1.87
C GLN A 589 6.63 -12.83 -2.63
N ARG A 590 5.34 -12.61 -2.30
CA ARG A 590 4.18 -13.21 -3.00
C ARG A 590 3.86 -12.56 -4.35
N PHE A 591 4.33 -11.33 -4.60
CA PHE A 591 4.28 -10.67 -5.91
C PHE A 591 5.32 -11.28 -6.87
N GLN A 592 5.10 -12.55 -7.19
CA GLN A 592 5.95 -13.37 -8.06
C GLN A 592 6.09 -12.79 -9.47
N LEU A 593 5.05 -12.10 -9.96
CA LEU A 593 5.03 -11.42 -11.26
C LEU A 593 5.39 -9.92 -11.11
N ALA A 594 6.35 -9.59 -10.25
CA ALA A 594 6.88 -8.24 -10.14
C ALA A 594 7.97 -8.00 -11.20
N VAL A 595 7.72 -7.06 -12.12
CA VAL A 595 8.64 -6.71 -13.22
C VAL A 595 9.15 -5.29 -13.08
N TRP A 596 10.46 -5.13 -13.25
CA TRP A 596 11.14 -3.83 -13.29
C TRP A 596 12.10 -3.80 -14.51
N PRO A 597 11.56 -3.61 -15.72
CA PRO A 597 12.35 -3.58 -16.95
C PRO A 597 13.21 -2.33 -17.06
N ASP A 598 14.22 -2.41 -17.93
CA ASP A 598 14.89 -1.23 -18.46
C ASP A 598 13.96 -0.50 -19.44
N ILE A 599 13.96 0.83 -19.37
CA ILE A 599 13.12 1.67 -20.22
C ILE A 599 13.96 2.17 -21.39
N SER A 600 13.49 1.93 -22.63
CA SER A 600 14.15 2.49 -23.81
C SER A 600 14.18 4.02 -23.75
N ARG A 601 15.26 4.61 -24.27
CA ARG A 601 15.35 6.07 -24.50
C ARG A 601 14.87 6.45 -25.90
N GLU A 602 14.69 5.47 -26.77
CA GLU A 602 14.14 5.63 -28.10
C GLU A 602 12.61 5.68 -28.02
N TRP A 603 12.02 6.61 -28.74
CA TRP A 603 10.57 6.78 -28.84
C TRP A 603 10.24 7.20 -30.27
N HIS A 604 9.21 6.59 -30.86
CA HIS A 604 8.63 7.00 -32.12
C HIS A 604 7.11 7.08 -32.02
N ASN A 605 6.48 7.99 -32.75
CA ASN A 605 5.03 8.09 -32.76
C ASN A 605 4.44 6.88 -33.52
N VAL A 606 3.54 6.14 -32.88
CA VAL A 606 2.81 5.01 -33.48
C VAL A 606 1.33 5.33 -33.47
N ASP A 607 0.87 6.02 -34.52
CA ASP A 607 -0.53 6.36 -34.72
C ASP A 607 -1.17 5.38 -35.71
N ARG A 608 -1.74 4.30 -35.16
CA ARG A 608 -2.47 3.26 -35.91
C ARG A 608 -3.53 2.62 -35.03
N TRP A 609 -4.58 2.10 -35.66
CA TRP A 609 -5.60 1.31 -34.96
C TRP A 609 -4.98 0.08 -34.26
N PRO A 610 -5.52 -0.33 -33.09
CA PRO A 610 -5.14 -1.57 -32.45
C PRO A 610 -5.43 -2.77 -33.35
N ASP A 611 -4.55 -3.76 -33.33
CA ASP A 611 -4.81 -5.06 -33.94
C ASP A 611 -6.12 -5.65 -33.39
N SER A 612 -7.14 -5.66 -34.24
CA SER A 612 -8.49 -6.04 -33.87
C SER A 612 -8.69 -7.55 -33.93
N GLU A 613 -7.87 -8.29 -34.67
CA GLU A 613 -7.89 -9.75 -34.71
C GLU A 613 -7.21 -10.32 -33.46
N ALA A 614 -6.00 -9.86 -33.15
CA ALA A 614 -5.28 -10.27 -31.95
C ALA A 614 -6.08 -9.96 -30.67
N LYS A 615 -6.72 -8.79 -30.61
CA LYS A 615 -7.59 -8.37 -29.50
C LYS A 615 -8.89 -9.20 -29.38
N GLN A 616 -9.47 -9.63 -30.50
CA GLN A 616 -10.64 -10.53 -30.49
C GLN A 616 -10.24 -11.94 -30.07
N THR A 617 -9.15 -12.46 -30.61
CA THR A 617 -8.55 -13.75 -30.27
C THR A 617 -8.22 -13.84 -28.78
N ALA A 618 -7.54 -12.83 -28.23
CA ALA A 618 -7.30 -12.74 -26.79
C ALA A 618 -8.62 -12.73 -25.99
N TYR A 619 -9.59 -11.89 -26.36
CA TYR A 619 -10.88 -11.84 -25.66
C TYR A 619 -11.68 -13.16 -25.74
N ALA A 620 -11.56 -13.92 -26.83
CA ALA A 620 -12.16 -15.25 -26.96
C ALA A 620 -11.60 -16.24 -25.93
N VAL A 621 -10.28 -16.20 -25.64
CA VAL A 621 -9.66 -16.98 -24.56
C VAL A 621 -10.25 -16.61 -23.20
N PHE A 622 -10.35 -15.32 -22.87
CA PHE A 622 -10.99 -14.86 -21.63
C PHE A 622 -12.43 -15.37 -21.50
N LYS A 623 -13.21 -15.36 -22.60
CA LYS A 623 -14.59 -15.84 -22.62
C LYS A 623 -14.71 -17.38 -22.54
N ARG A 624 -13.78 -18.12 -23.13
CA ARG A 624 -13.66 -19.59 -22.99
C ARG A 624 -13.32 -19.97 -21.56
N LEU A 625 -12.26 -19.39 -20.99
CA LEU A 625 -11.81 -19.67 -19.63
C LEU A 625 -12.78 -19.14 -18.57
N ASP A 626 -13.61 -18.15 -18.91
CA ASP A 626 -14.72 -17.79 -18.05
C ASP A 626 -15.77 -18.92 -17.90
N ARG A 627 -16.07 -19.60 -19.01
CA ARG A 627 -17.05 -20.68 -19.10
C ARG A 627 -16.42 -22.07 -18.97
N LEU A 628 -15.21 -22.15 -18.43
CA LEU A 628 -14.45 -23.39 -18.30
C LEU A 628 -15.21 -24.42 -17.47
N ASP A 629 -15.61 -25.52 -18.10
CA ASP A 629 -16.00 -26.75 -17.41
C ASP A 629 -14.75 -27.64 -17.26
N PRO A 630 -14.30 -27.93 -16.03
CA PRO A 630 -13.13 -28.79 -15.81
C PRO A 630 -13.26 -30.18 -16.43
N LYS A 631 -14.48 -30.75 -16.55
CA LYS A 631 -14.66 -32.05 -17.21
C LYS A 631 -14.35 -31.98 -18.70
N SER A 632 -14.76 -30.91 -19.38
CA SER A 632 -14.51 -30.68 -20.81
C SER A 632 -13.03 -30.56 -21.21
N ILE A 633 -12.15 -30.23 -20.26
CA ILE A 633 -10.68 -30.20 -20.43
C ILE A 633 -9.98 -31.44 -19.86
N GLY A 634 -10.70 -32.46 -19.42
CA GLY A 634 -10.12 -33.69 -18.88
C GLY A 634 -9.54 -33.54 -17.46
N ALA A 635 -10.03 -32.59 -16.67
CA ALA A 635 -9.63 -32.47 -15.27
C ALA A 635 -10.15 -33.63 -14.42
N GLN A 636 -9.28 -34.13 -13.55
CA GLN A 636 -9.58 -35.16 -12.57
C GLN A 636 -10.16 -34.52 -11.30
N THR A 637 -10.90 -35.30 -10.52
CA THR A 637 -11.43 -34.92 -9.21
C THR A 637 -11.06 -35.97 -8.18
N ASP A 638 -10.96 -35.59 -6.92
CA ASP A 638 -10.75 -36.55 -5.83
C ASP A 638 -11.90 -37.54 -5.72
N ALA A 639 -11.63 -38.73 -5.16
CA ALA A 639 -12.58 -39.85 -5.11
C ALA A 639 -13.91 -39.53 -4.40
N ASN A 640 -13.92 -38.52 -3.52
CA ASN A 640 -15.12 -38.07 -2.81
C ASN A 640 -15.95 -37.03 -3.59
N GLY A 641 -15.45 -36.52 -4.72
CA GLY A 641 -16.14 -35.52 -5.56
C GLY A 641 -16.06 -34.07 -5.07
N ASP A 642 -15.79 -33.84 -3.78
CA ASP A 642 -15.79 -32.51 -3.15
C ASP A 642 -14.50 -31.68 -3.35
N GLY A 643 -13.51 -32.23 -4.05
CA GLY A 643 -12.22 -31.58 -4.31
C GLY A 643 -12.23 -30.63 -5.51
N ILE A 644 -11.36 -29.61 -5.50
CA ILE A 644 -11.14 -28.75 -6.67
C ILE A 644 -10.57 -29.60 -7.82
N PRO A 645 -11.15 -29.55 -9.03
CA PRO A 645 -10.63 -30.31 -10.16
C PRO A 645 -9.19 -29.94 -10.52
N TYR A 646 -8.41 -30.92 -10.99
CA TYR A 646 -6.99 -30.71 -11.27
C TYR A 646 -6.50 -31.43 -12.52
N LEU A 647 -5.41 -30.89 -13.08
CA LEU A 647 -4.59 -31.55 -14.10
C LEU A 647 -3.26 -32.04 -13.48
N HIS A 648 -2.61 -32.98 -14.15
CA HIS A 648 -1.21 -33.34 -13.92
C HIS A 648 -0.35 -32.88 -15.10
N PHE A 649 0.97 -32.91 -14.95
CA PHE A 649 1.89 -32.83 -16.09
C PHE A 649 1.80 -34.09 -16.96
N MET A 650 2.08 -33.96 -18.27
CA MET A 650 2.44 -35.10 -19.11
C MET A 650 3.72 -35.77 -18.58
N GLU A 651 3.97 -37.03 -18.97
CA GLU A 651 5.09 -37.82 -18.45
C GLU A 651 6.45 -37.13 -18.66
N ASN A 652 6.72 -36.65 -19.89
CA ASN A 652 7.89 -35.85 -20.24
C ASN A 652 7.98 -34.52 -19.46
N ALA A 653 6.85 -33.81 -19.31
CA ALA A 653 6.77 -32.58 -18.53
C ALA A 653 7.02 -32.84 -17.03
N GLN A 654 6.64 -34.00 -16.49
CA GLN A 654 6.88 -34.37 -15.11
C GLN A 654 8.38 -34.56 -14.83
N GLU A 655 9.14 -35.16 -15.75
CA GLU A 655 10.60 -35.28 -15.64
C GLU A 655 11.27 -33.90 -15.61
N ILE A 656 10.91 -33.03 -16.57
CA ILE A 656 11.40 -31.64 -16.64
C ILE A 656 11.07 -30.87 -15.36
N PHE A 657 9.85 -31.00 -14.83
CA PHE A 657 9.44 -30.35 -13.59
C PHE A 657 10.24 -30.86 -12.38
N ASN A 658 10.48 -32.17 -12.30
CA ASN A 658 11.25 -32.77 -11.22
C ASN A 658 12.72 -32.30 -11.24
N GLU A 659 13.35 -32.24 -12.42
CA GLU A 659 14.72 -31.73 -12.58
C GLU A 659 14.81 -30.24 -12.24
N TRP A 660 13.92 -29.42 -12.80
CA TRP A 660 13.84 -27.99 -12.51
C TRP A 660 13.62 -27.72 -11.01
N ARG A 661 12.68 -28.44 -10.39
CA ARG A 661 12.41 -28.33 -8.96
C ARG A 661 13.63 -28.74 -8.14
N GLY A 662 14.34 -29.81 -8.51
CA GLY A 662 15.58 -30.21 -7.86
C GLY A 662 16.63 -29.09 -7.85
N LYS A 663 16.81 -28.41 -8.99
CA LYS A 663 17.70 -27.24 -9.11
C LYS A 663 17.26 -26.06 -8.24
N LEU A 664 15.96 -25.73 -8.23
CA LEU A 664 15.41 -24.68 -7.35
C LEU A 664 15.61 -25.00 -5.87
N GLU A 665 15.28 -26.23 -5.47
CA GLU A 665 15.38 -26.72 -4.10
C GLU A 665 16.85 -26.78 -3.61
N ALA A 666 17.81 -27.04 -4.51
CA ALA A 666 19.23 -26.89 -4.21
C ALA A 666 19.62 -25.41 -4.02
N LYS A 667 19.29 -24.54 -4.99
CA LYS A 667 19.62 -23.10 -4.98
C LYS A 667 19.21 -22.41 -3.67
N ILE A 668 17.96 -22.58 -3.24
CA ILE A 668 17.41 -21.94 -2.03
C ILE A 668 17.81 -22.59 -0.70
N ARG A 669 18.70 -23.59 -0.71
CA ARG A 669 19.23 -24.24 0.50
C ARG A 669 20.74 -24.06 0.67
N THR A 670 21.44 -23.44 -0.28
CA THR A 670 22.88 -23.20 -0.12
C THR A 670 23.18 -22.19 0.99
N GLY A 671 22.29 -21.20 1.18
CA GLY A 671 22.52 -20.06 2.07
C GLY A 671 23.41 -18.97 1.45
N ASP A 672 23.71 -19.07 0.15
CA ASP A 672 24.53 -18.07 -0.58
C ASP A 672 23.74 -16.81 -0.95
N GLU A 673 22.40 -16.87 -0.87
CA GLU A 673 21.49 -15.81 -1.30
C GLU A 673 20.92 -15.06 -0.09
N HIS A 674 20.52 -13.80 -0.28
CA HIS A 674 19.89 -13.04 0.79
C HIS A 674 18.50 -13.62 1.13
N ARG A 675 18.21 -13.85 2.42
CA ARG A 675 16.98 -14.48 2.94
C ARG A 675 15.65 -13.96 2.33
N ALA A 676 15.58 -12.65 2.06
CA ALA A 676 14.41 -12.05 1.40
C ALA A 676 14.19 -12.54 -0.04
N LEU A 677 15.28 -12.77 -0.80
CA LEU A 677 15.27 -13.32 -2.16
C LEU A 677 15.06 -14.84 -2.13
N GLU A 678 15.69 -15.56 -1.20
CA GLU A 678 15.40 -17.00 -0.97
C GLU A 678 13.90 -17.23 -0.72
N SER A 679 13.28 -16.41 0.13
CA SER A 679 11.85 -16.45 0.44
C SER A 679 10.95 -16.12 -0.77
N HIS A 680 11.44 -15.32 -1.73
CA HIS A 680 10.76 -15.06 -3.00
C HIS A 680 10.87 -16.25 -3.97
N LEU A 681 12.10 -16.73 -4.22
CA LEU A 681 12.35 -17.90 -5.08
C LEU A 681 11.68 -19.17 -4.53
N ALA A 682 11.54 -19.28 -3.21
CA ALA A 682 10.77 -20.31 -2.54
C ALA A 682 9.28 -20.36 -2.96
N LYS A 683 8.70 -19.26 -3.44
CA LYS A 683 7.34 -19.20 -4.00
C LYS A 683 7.27 -19.73 -5.43
N TYR A 684 8.39 -19.87 -6.13
CA TYR A 684 8.36 -20.36 -7.53
C TYR A 684 7.86 -21.82 -7.62
N ARG A 685 7.90 -22.56 -6.51
CA ARG A 685 7.23 -23.87 -6.34
C ARG A 685 5.76 -23.87 -6.75
N SER A 686 5.02 -22.79 -6.44
CA SER A 686 3.64 -22.60 -6.91
C SER A 686 3.58 -21.83 -8.23
N LEU A 687 4.50 -20.89 -8.47
CA LEU A 687 4.50 -20.08 -9.70
C LEU A 687 4.60 -20.92 -10.97
N ILE A 688 5.59 -21.81 -11.07
CA ILE A 688 5.89 -22.49 -12.33
C ILE A 688 4.76 -23.46 -12.73
N PRO A 689 4.19 -24.28 -11.83
CA PRO A 689 2.98 -25.03 -12.15
C PRO A 689 1.79 -24.14 -12.51
N SER A 690 1.62 -23.00 -11.83
CA SER A 690 0.53 -22.06 -12.13
C SER A 690 0.65 -21.48 -13.55
N LEU A 691 1.84 -21.01 -13.92
CA LEU A 691 2.11 -20.50 -15.26
C LEU A 691 1.96 -21.58 -16.33
N ALA A 692 2.47 -22.79 -16.08
CA ALA A 692 2.35 -23.91 -17.02
C ALA A 692 0.87 -24.27 -17.28
N LEU A 693 0.06 -24.35 -16.21
CA LEU A 693 -1.38 -24.56 -16.31
C LEU A 693 -2.06 -23.43 -17.10
N LEU A 694 -1.77 -22.16 -16.78
CA LEU A 694 -2.40 -21.03 -17.48
C LEU A 694 -2.01 -20.97 -18.96
N PHE A 695 -0.74 -21.23 -19.31
CA PHE A 695 -0.28 -21.21 -20.70
C PHE A 695 -0.89 -22.34 -21.51
N HIS A 696 -0.95 -23.55 -20.94
CA HIS A 696 -1.67 -24.67 -21.53
C HIS A 696 -3.15 -24.32 -21.78
N LEU A 697 -3.84 -23.74 -20.79
CA LEU A 697 -5.25 -23.35 -20.93
C LEU A 697 -5.48 -22.15 -21.89
N VAL A 698 -4.50 -21.27 -22.06
CA VAL A 698 -4.58 -20.15 -23.03
C VAL A 698 -4.52 -20.66 -24.47
N ASP A 699 -3.65 -21.63 -24.77
CA ASP A 699 -3.48 -22.19 -26.12
C ASP A 699 -4.43 -23.40 -26.43
N ASP A 700 -5.59 -23.48 -25.76
CA ASP A 700 -6.64 -24.55 -25.84
C ASP A 700 -6.21 -25.97 -25.43
N GLY A 701 -5.13 -26.09 -24.64
CA GLY A 701 -4.68 -27.36 -24.08
C GLY A 701 -5.74 -28.08 -23.25
N ARG A 702 -5.76 -29.41 -23.38
CA ARG A 702 -6.67 -30.33 -22.67
C ARG A 702 -5.92 -31.58 -22.21
N GLY A 703 -6.42 -32.21 -21.17
CA GLY A 703 -5.75 -33.35 -20.53
C GLY A 703 -4.53 -32.89 -19.75
N ALA A 704 -3.49 -33.70 -19.70
CA ALA A 704 -2.29 -33.38 -18.95
C ALA A 704 -1.54 -32.17 -19.56
N VAL A 705 -0.97 -31.33 -18.69
CA VAL A 705 -0.24 -30.11 -19.06
C VAL A 705 1.04 -30.48 -19.81
N THR A 706 1.21 -29.92 -21.02
CA THR A 706 2.30 -30.27 -21.94
C THR A 706 3.66 -29.71 -21.50
N ASP A 707 4.73 -30.26 -22.06
CA ASP A 707 6.09 -29.80 -21.80
C ASP A 707 6.40 -28.44 -22.44
N GLU A 708 5.80 -28.06 -23.56
CA GLU A 708 6.01 -26.71 -24.13
C GLU A 708 5.45 -25.62 -23.19
N ALA A 709 4.28 -25.87 -22.58
CA ALA A 709 3.67 -24.97 -21.60
C ALA A 709 4.53 -24.87 -20.32
N LEU A 710 5.09 -26.00 -19.85
CA LEU A 710 6.02 -26.02 -18.72
C LEU A 710 7.35 -25.33 -19.05
N GLN A 711 7.96 -25.59 -20.20
CA GLN A 711 9.19 -24.92 -20.63
C GLN A 711 8.97 -23.40 -20.77
N CYS A 712 7.81 -22.99 -21.28
CA CYS A 712 7.42 -21.58 -21.32
C CYS A 712 7.33 -20.96 -19.92
N ALA A 713 6.75 -21.67 -18.96
CA ALA A 713 6.73 -21.28 -17.54
C ALA A 713 8.14 -21.21 -16.93
N ILE A 714 9.02 -22.18 -17.22
CA ILE A 714 10.41 -22.18 -16.71
C ILE A 714 11.19 -20.98 -17.25
N ARG A 715 11.06 -20.64 -18.55
CA ARG A 715 11.66 -19.41 -19.11
C ARG A 715 11.14 -18.14 -18.43
N TRP A 716 9.85 -18.09 -18.07
CA TRP A 716 9.31 -17.02 -17.21
C TRP A 716 9.95 -16.99 -15.82
N GLY A 717 10.24 -18.15 -15.23
CA GLY A 717 10.96 -18.25 -13.96
C GLY A 717 12.35 -17.62 -14.03
N ASP A 718 13.14 -17.99 -15.03
CA ASP A 718 14.48 -17.43 -15.24
C ASP A 718 14.44 -15.92 -15.52
N TYR A 719 13.44 -15.47 -16.28
CA TYR A 719 13.18 -14.06 -16.57
C TYR A 719 12.85 -13.26 -15.29
N LEU A 720 11.87 -13.73 -14.51
CA LEU A 720 11.42 -13.10 -13.28
C LEU A 720 12.48 -13.13 -12.18
N GLU A 721 13.33 -14.15 -12.12
CA GLU A 721 14.47 -14.18 -11.17
C GLU A 721 15.41 -12.98 -11.41
N SER A 722 15.62 -12.56 -12.66
CA SER A 722 16.43 -11.38 -12.96
C SER A 722 15.79 -10.09 -12.41
N HIS A 723 14.47 -9.92 -12.53
CA HIS A 723 13.76 -8.80 -11.93
C HIS A 723 13.71 -8.87 -10.40
N ALA A 724 13.50 -10.06 -9.83
CA ALA A 724 13.54 -10.27 -8.38
C ALA A 724 14.89 -9.83 -7.80
N ARG A 725 16.00 -10.23 -8.43
CA ARG A 725 17.36 -9.79 -8.05
C ARG A 725 17.48 -8.27 -8.08
N ARG A 726 17.02 -7.60 -9.15
CA ARG A 726 16.97 -6.12 -9.23
C ARG A 726 16.12 -5.50 -8.11
N ILE A 727 14.94 -6.05 -7.83
CA ILE A 727 13.99 -5.54 -6.83
C ILE A 727 14.60 -5.63 -5.43
N PHE A 728 15.09 -6.81 -5.02
CA PHE A 728 15.61 -7.03 -3.68
C PHE A 728 17.00 -6.39 -3.45
N ALA A 729 17.81 -6.21 -4.49
CA ALA A 729 19.10 -5.48 -4.37
C ALA A 729 18.95 -4.05 -3.80
N VAL A 730 17.82 -3.37 -4.07
CA VAL A 730 17.53 -2.02 -3.53
C VAL A 730 17.34 -2.01 -2.01
N ALA A 731 17.03 -3.15 -1.40
CA ALA A 731 16.99 -3.33 0.05
C ALA A 731 18.36 -3.67 0.65
N ILE A 732 19.18 -4.41 -0.10
CA ILE A 732 20.43 -5.04 0.35
C ILE A 732 21.63 -4.08 0.25
N SER A 733 21.58 -3.08 -0.64
CA SER A 733 22.67 -2.11 -0.82
C SER A 733 22.16 -0.66 -0.79
N PRO A 734 21.79 -0.11 0.38
CA PRO A 734 21.29 1.26 0.53
C PRO A 734 22.34 2.33 0.19
N ASP A 735 23.62 1.97 0.14
CA ASP A 735 24.74 2.90 0.04
C ASP A 735 24.95 3.41 -1.39
N ILE A 736 24.56 2.65 -2.43
CA ILE A 736 24.84 2.99 -3.84
C ILE A 736 24.12 4.27 -4.31
N PRO A 737 22.80 4.48 -4.05
CA PRO A 737 22.14 5.73 -4.44
C PRO A 737 22.68 6.96 -3.68
N ALA A 738 23.03 6.78 -2.40
CA ALA A 738 23.60 7.84 -1.57
C ALA A 738 25.04 8.18 -2.04
N ALA A 739 25.86 7.16 -2.33
CA ALA A 739 27.19 7.31 -2.92
C ALA A 739 27.14 8.01 -4.29
N LYS A 740 26.17 7.69 -5.16
CA LYS A 740 25.97 8.41 -6.43
C LYS A 740 25.54 9.86 -6.23
N ALA A 741 24.66 10.12 -5.26
CA ALA A 741 24.28 11.49 -4.91
C ALA A 741 25.49 12.30 -4.43
N LEU A 742 26.35 11.72 -3.59
CA LEU A 742 27.58 12.37 -3.10
C LEU A 742 28.60 12.54 -4.23
N ALA A 743 28.88 11.49 -5.00
CA ALA A 743 29.80 11.52 -6.13
C ALA A 743 29.43 12.59 -7.17
N LYS A 744 28.15 12.79 -7.45
CA LYS A 744 27.68 13.90 -8.31
C LYS A 744 28.05 15.27 -7.72
N ARG A 745 27.98 15.45 -6.40
CA ARG A 745 28.43 16.68 -5.71
C ARG A 745 29.94 16.86 -5.78
N LEU A 746 30.71 15.78 -5.64
CA LEU A 746 32.18 15.80 -5.79
C LEU A 746 32.60 16.19 -7.21
N LEU A 747 31.96 15.60 -8.24
CA LEU A 747 32.21 15.92 -9.66
C LEU A 747 31.80 17.35 -10.03
N ASN A 748 30.70 17.85 -9.48
CA ASN A 748 30.25 19.23 -9.66
C ASN A 748 31.13 20.28 -8.94
N GLY A 749 31.98 19.87 -7.99
CA GLY A 749 32.71 20.80 -7.13
C GLY A 749 31.85 21.45 -6.03
N ASP A 750 30.70 20.86 -5.69
CA ASP A 750 29.77 21.36 -4.65
C ASP A 750 30.36 21.21 -3.22
N LEU A 751 31.48 20.51 -3.06
CA LEU A 751 32.23 20.32 -1.81
C LEU A 751 33.70 20.71 -2.00
N LYS A 752 34.34 21.16 -0.91
CA LYS A 752 35.78 21.43 -0.84
C LYS A 752 36.58 20.12 -0.89
N ASP A 753 37.84 20.23 -1.29
CA ASP A 753 38.80 19.11 -1.38
C ASP A 753 38.95 18.37 -0.04
N GLU A 754 38.74 19.07 1.08
CA GLU A 754 38.55 18.51 2.41
C GLU A 754 37.20 18.96 2.98
N PHE A 755 36.39 18.01 3.43
CA PHE A 755 35.05 18.27 3.99
C PHE A 755 34.74 17.35 5.17
N SER A 756 33.87 17.80 6.07
CA SER A 756 33.34 16.97 7.15
C SER A 756 32.00 16.36 6.73
N LEU A 757 31.58 15.28 7.41
CA LEU A 757 30.25 14.69 7.20
C LEU A 757 29.11 15.73 7.33
N LYS A 758 29.30 16.74 8.18
CA LYS A 758 28.30 17.81 8.41
C LYS A 758 28.06 18.66 7.17
N ASP A 759 29.07 18.81 6.32
CA ASP A 759 28.99 19.61 5.10
C ASP A 759 28.20 18.90 4.00
N VAL A 760 28.04 17.57 4.12
CA VAL A 760 27.21 16.74 3.23
C VAL A 760 25.72 16.79 3.59
N TYR A 761 25.37 16.63 4.88
CA TYR A 761 23.96 16.51 5.28
C TYR A 761 23.28 17.82 5.66
N ARG A 762 24.01 18.84 6.15
CA ARG A 762 23.42 20.14 6.51
C ARG A 762 22.77 20.89 5.34
N PRO A 763 23.27 20.82 4.09
CA PRO A 763 22.58 21.37 2.93
C PRO A 763 21.24 20.68 2.59
N CYS A 764 20.87 19.59 3.29
CA CYS A 764 19.64 18.83 3.09
C CYS A 764 19.45 18.35 1.63
N TRP A 765 20.55 18.01 0.94
CA TRP A 765 20.51 17.49 -0.42
C TRP A 765 19.70 16.19 -0.51
N SER A 766 18.94 16.04 -1.60
CA SER A 766 18.16 14.82 -1.85
C SER A 766 19.08 13.59 -1.90
N GLY A 767 18.75 12.55 -1.14
CA GLY A 767 19.58 11.35 -0.98
C GLY A 767 20.71 11.44 0.06
N LEU A 768 20.93 12.61 0.67
CA LEU A 768 22.02 12.89 1.63
C LEU A 768 21.55 13.71 2.85
N ASN A 769 20.25 13.83 3.04
CA ASN A 769 19.63 14.75 4.01
C ASN A 769 19.63 14.26 5.47
N THR A 770 20.15 13.07 5.75
CA THR A 770 20.38 12.55 7.10
C THR A 770 21.87 12.24 7.31
N ARG A 771 22.30 12.20 8.56
CA ARG A 771 23.68 11.87 8.90
C ARG A 771 24.03 10.44 8.47
N GLU A 772 23.07 9.54 8.57
CA GLU A 772 23.17 8.12 8.29
C GLU A 772 23.36 7.89 6.78
N LEU A 773 22.56 8.56 5.93
CA LEU A 773 22.70 8.51 4.47
C LEU A 773 24.02 9.15 4.00
N ALA A 774 24.44 10.25 4.62
CA ALA A 774 25.72 10.87 4.32
C ALA A 774 26.91 9.98 4.73
N GLN A 775 26.79 9.21 5.83
CA GLN A 775 27.83 8.29 6.29
C GLN A 775 27.94 7.08 5.35
N ALA A 776 26.82 6.43 5.05
CA ALA A 776 26.72 5.37 4.05
C ALA A 776 27.33 5.77 2.68
N ALA A 777 27.00 6.98 2.21
CA ALA A 777 27.56 7.54 0.99
C ALA A 777 29.09 7.73 1.06
N ALA A 778 29.60 8.22 2.20
CA ALA A 778 31.03 8.43 2.40
C ALA A 778 31.79 7.09 2.49
N ASP A 779 31.25 6.11 3.21
CA ASP A 779 31.85 4.78 3.39
C ASP A 779 31.95 4.02 2.06
N ALA A 780 30.88 3.98 1.27
CA ALA A 780 30.92 3.37 -0.06
C ALA A 780 31.88 4.09 -1.03
N LEU A 781 32.06 5.41 -0.90
CA LEU A 781 33.04 6.17 -1.69
C LEU A 781 34.48 6.06 -1.18
N LEU A 782 34.70 5.71 0.09
CA LEU A 782 36.01 5.28 0.59
C LEU A 782 36.42 3.95 -0.05
N ASP A 783 35.53 2.94 -0.02
CA ASP A 783 35.79 1.61 -0.59
C ASP A 783 36.04 1.66 -2.11
N LEU A 784 35.32 2.53 -2.83
CA LEU A 784 35.52 2.77 -4.26
C LEU A 784 36.73 3.68 -4.58
N ASN A 785 37.51 4.10 -3.59
CA ASN A 785 38.70 4.96 -3.75
C ASN A 785 38.40 6.39 -4.28
N TRP A 786 37.19 6.92 -4.05
CA TRP A 786 36.83 8.31 -4.36
C TRP A 786 37.21 9.28 -3.23
N LEU A 787 37.28 8.78 -2.00
CA LEU A 787 37.62 9.53 -0.78
C LEU A 787 38.77 8.87 -0.02
N ALA A 788 39.36 9.59 0.93
CA ALA A 788 40.14 9.04 2.05
C ALA A 788 39.70 9.70 3.36
N GLU A 789 39.67 8.98 4.49
CA GLU A 789 39.40 9.55 5.81
C GLU A 789 40.68 9.93 6.57
N ARG A 790 40.62 11.06 7.27
CA ARG A 790 41.57 11.47 8.30
C ARG A 790 40.80 11.76 9.59
N ARG A 791 41.34 11.35 10.74
CA ARG A 791 40.79 11.69 12.05
C ARG A 791 41.65 12.76 12.70
N GLU A 792 41.06 13.92 12.97
CA GLU A 792 41.72 14.98 13.72
C GLU A 792 41.19 15.07 15.15
N THR A 793 42.09 15.35 16.09
CA THR A 793 41.76 15.59 17.49
C THR A 793 42.18 17.01 17.82
N ALA A 794 41.24 17.95 17.77
CA ALA A 794 41.51 19.34 18.15
C ALA A 794 41.93 19.43 19.63
N PRO A 795 42.83 20.34 20.03
CA PRO A 795 43.21 20.52 21.43
C PRO A 795 41.99 20.81 22.30
N GLY A 796 41.68 19.92 23.24
CA GLY A 796 40.51 20.02 24.14
C GLY A 796 39.23 19.31 23.66
N ALA A 797 39.23 18.65 22.49
CA ALA A 797 38.06 17.90 22.02
C ALA A 797 38.00 16.47 22.61
N PHE A 798 36.90 16.14 23.32
CA PHE A 798 36.67 14.81 23.92
C PHE A 798 36.43 13.67 22.91
N LYS A 799 36.27 13.97 21.61
CA LYS A 799 36.05 12.96 20.57
C LYS A 799 36.69 13.42 19.25
N PRO A 800 37.46 12.56 18.55
CA PRO A 800 38.06 12.91 17.27
C PRO A 800 36.98 13.13 16.20
N SER A 801 37.26 14.06 15.28
CA SER A 801 36.43 14.38 14.12
C SER A 801 37.00 13.77 12.85
N THR A 802 36.17 13.02 12.12
CA THR A 802 36.51 12.54 10.77
C THR A 802 36.35 13.66 9.75
N ILE A 803 37.41 13.87 8.96
CA ILE A 803 37.46 14.71 7.76
C ILE A 803 37.69 13.77 6.57
N TYR A 804 36.97 13.99 5.48
CA TYR A 804 37.13 13.29 4.22
C TYR A 804 37.90 14.17 3.25
N GLN A 805 38.89 13.61 2.56
CA GLN A 805 39.59 14.25 1.45
C GLN A 805 39.17 13.61 0.12
N ILE A 806 38.95 14.42 -0.91
CA ILE A 806 38.57 13.98 -2.26
C ILE A 806 39.80 13.45 -2.99
N ASN A 807 39.70 12.27 -3.63
CA ASN A 807 40.76 11.78 -4.51
C ASN A 807 40.93 12.75 -5.71
N PRO A 808 42.11 13.37 -5.92
CA PRO A 808 42.32 14.33 -7.00
C PRO A 808 42.00 13.80 -8.40
N LYS A 809 42.08 12.47 -8.60
CA LYS A 809 41.75 11.82 -9.87
C LYS A 809 40.25 11.82 -10.21
N VAL A 810 39.36 12.05 -9.23
CA VAL A 810 37.90 12.11 -9.45
C VAL A 810 37.53 13.24 -10.42
N ARG A 811 38.21 14.38 -10.37
CA ARG A 811 37.97 15.52 -11.28
C ARG A 811 38.32 15.24 -12.75
N ASN A 812 39.07 14.17 -13.02
CA ASN A 812 39.45 13.74 -14.37
C ASN A 812 38.53 12.62 -14.92
N ILE A 813 37.51 12.20 -14.17
CA ILE A 813 36.50 11.26 -14.67
C ILE A 813 35.56 12.03 -15.62
N PRO A 814 35.41 11.64 -16.89
CA PRO A 814 34.53 12.34 -17.81
C PRO A 814 33.07 12.24 -17.37
N CYS A 815 32.43 13.38 -17.15
CA CYS A 815 31.01 13.46 -16.81
C CYS A 815 30.13 12.90 -17.94
N GLN A 816 29.71 11.64 -17.82
CA GLN A 816 28.66 11.09 -18.66
C GLN A 816 27.31 11.75 -18.31
N GLY A 817 26.96 12.83 -19.00
CA GLY A 817 25.59 13.35 -19.01
C GLY A 817 25.39 14.86 -18.90
N THR A 818 26.06 15.68 -19.73
CA THR A 818 25.53 17.03 -20.05
C THR A 818 25.89 17.49 -21.46
N ALA A 819 25.28 16.88 -22.47
CA ALA A 819 25.23 17.44 -23.82
C ALA A 819 23.85 18.07 -24.06
N ILE A 820 23.64 19.27 -23.51
CA ILE A 820 22.56 20.17 -23.95
C ILE A 820 23.21 21.16 -24.90
N THR A 821 23.23 20.83 -26.18
CA THR A 821 23.67 21.77 -27.22
C THR A 821 22.63 22.88 -27.31
N ALA A 822 23.00 24.10 -26.92
CA ALA A 822 22.14 25.26 -27.09
C ALA A 822 21.97 25.54 -28.59
N ILE A 823 20.75 25.39 -29.11
CA ILE A 823 20.39 25.85 -30.45
C ILE A 823 20.15 27.37 -30.38
N THR A 824 21.24 28.13 -30.38
CA THR A 824 21.23 29.54 -30.78
C THR A 824 21.68 29.62 -32.23
N GLY A 825 20.74 29.84 -33.15
CA GLY A 825 21.07 29.93 -34.57
C GLY A 825 21.84 31.21 -34.88
N SER A 826 22.95 31.08 -35.64
CA SER A 826 23.43 32.16 -36.50
C SER A 826 24.28 31.61 -37.64
N ASN A 827 23.87 32.00 -38.86
CA ASN A 827 24.58 32.14 -40.13
C ASN A 827 25.74 31.19 -40.50
N GLY A 828 25.62 30.58 -41.68
CA GLY A 828 26.63 29.68 -42.22
C GLY A 828 27.81 30.36 -42.94
N SER A 829 28.77 29.54 -43.33
CA SER A 829 29.69 29.78 -44.45
C SER A 829 30.04 28.45 -45.13
N LYS A 830 30.75 28.51 -46.25
CA LYS A 830 30.87 27.43 -47.25
C LYS A 830 32.00 26.43 -46.95
N ASP A 831 32.11 25.48 -47.89
CA ASP A 831 33.26 24.64 -48.25
C ASP A 831 33.21 23.21 -47.69
N SER A 832 33.55 22.13 -48.40
CA SER A 832 33.65 21.78 -49.84
C SER A 832 34.26 20.36 -49.88
N ASP A 833 33.68 19.45 -50.66
CA ASP A 833 34.26 18.20 -51.20
C ASP A 833 34.99 17.16 -50.29
N LEU A 834 34.72 15.86 -50.53
CA LEU A 834 35.69 14.91 -51.15
C LEU A 834 35.22 13.43 -51.10
N TYR A 835 34.95 12.85 -52.28
CA TYR A 835 35.06 11.41 -52.67
C TYR A 835 34.05 10.34 -52.12
N PRO A 836 33.86 9.17 -52.81
CA PRO A 836 33.18 9.04 -54.12
C PRO A 836 32.14 7.86 -54.21
N GLY A 837 31.44 7.73 -55.36
CA GLY A 837 30.51 6.62 -55.71
C GLY A 837 31.20 5.27 -55.99
N ASN A 838 30.59 4.20 -56.53
CA ASN A 838 29.38 3.95 -57.36
C ASN A 838 29.13 2.39 -57.33
N PRO A 839 28.38 1.67 -58.20
CA PRO A 839 27.16 1.88 -59.02
C PRO A 839 26.02 0.88 -58.66
N ALA A 840 24.89 0.66 -59.37
CA ALA A 840 23.94 1.45 -60.20
C ALA A 840 23.18 0.50 -61.17
N THR A 841 21.84 0.41 -61.08
CA THR A 841 20.89 -0.03 -62.14
C THR A 841 19.49 0.54 -61.76
N LYS A 842 18.97 1.62 -62.39
CA LYS A 842 18.07 1.64 -63.58
C LYS A 842 16.96 0.56 -63.52
N GLY A 843 15.64 0.81 -63.61
CA GLY A 843 14.79 2.01 -63.80
C GLY A 843 13.34 1.53 -64.12
N ASP A 844 12.29 2.32 -64.38
CA ASP A 844 12.03 3.78 -64.37
C ASP A 844 10.49 4.02 -64.50
N MET A 845 9.98 5.27 -64.35
CA MET A 845 8.57 5.74 -64.58
C MET A 845 7.46 5.19 -63.62
N SER A 846 6.45 5.95 -63.15
CA SER A 846 6.13 7.39 -63.21
C SER A 846 5.00 7.75 -62.21
N GLY A 847 4.88 9.03 -61.80
CA GLY A 847 3.62 9.62 -61.29
C GLY A 847 3.54 10.01 -59.81
N THR A 848 3.95 11.24 -59.48
CA THR A 848 3.57 11.94 -58.23
C THR A 848 2.36 12.85 -58.45
N PRO A 849 1.57 13.08 -57.39
CA PRO A 849 1.22 14.46 -57.06
C PRO A 849 1.52 14.79 -55.59
N THR A 850 2.27 15.87 -55.38
CA THR A 850 2.54 16.44 -54.05
C THR A 850 1.32 17.17 -53.50
N ALA A 851 0.78 16.72 -52.36
CA ALA A 851 -0.19 17.49 -51.59
C ALA A 851 0.55 18.55 -50.74
N LYS A 852 0.11 19.81 -50.82
CA LYS A 852 0.66 20.93 -50.05
C LYS A 852 0.08 20.96 -48.65
N THR A 853 0.93 21.22 -47.65
CA THR A 853 0.47 21.63 -46.31
C THR A 853 -0.16 23.02 -46.40
N ALA A 854 -1.43 23.16 -46.01
CA ALA A 854 -2.09 24.46 -45.87
C ALA A 854 -1.94 24.97 -44.44
N VAL A 855 -1.50 26.23 -44.29
CA VAL A 855 -1.53 26.98 -43.04
C VAL A 855 -2.76 27.89 -43.10
N TYR A 856 -3.64 27.79 -42.10
CA TYR A 856 -4.85 28.61 -42.02
C TYR A 856 -4.58 29.87 -41.18
N GLU A 857 -4.63 31.04 -41.81
CA GLU A 857 -4.38 32.35 -41.19
C GLU A 857 -5.68 33.16 -40.99
N ASN A 858 -6.77 32.55 -40.48
CA ASN A 858 -7.95 33.33 -40.08
C ASN A 858 -8.79 32.66 -38.97
N PRO A 859 -9.05 33.32 -37.82
CA PRO A 859 -9.87 32.78 -36.73
C PRO A 859 -11.33 32.48 -37.10
N ASP A 860 -11.92 33.16 -38.09
CA ASP A 860 -13.36 33.01 -38.40
C ASP A 860 -13.69 31.74 -39.20
N GLU A 861 -12.74 31.18 -39.95
CA GLU A 861 -12.94 29.89 -40.65
C GLU A 861 -13.04 28.71 -39.67
N ILE A 862 -12.36 28.81 -38.51
CA ILE A 862 -12.40 27.79 -37.45
C ILE A 862 -13.80 27.69 -36.84
N ASN A 863 -14.50 28.82 -36.66
CA ASN A 863 -15.87 28.84 -36.14
C ASN A 863 -16.88 28.22 -37.12
N THR A 864 -16.64 28.34 -38.43
CA THR A 864 -17.49 27.73 -39.46
C THR A 864 -17.26 26.22 -39.56
N ALA A 865 -16.01 25.76 -39.44
CA ALA A 865 -15.68 24.34 -39.36
C ALA A 865 -16.23 23.67 -38.08
N LEU A 866 -16.15 24.34 -36.93
CA LEU A 866 -16.73 23.85 -35.67
C LEU A 866 -18.26 23.80 -35.71
N ALA A 867 -18.93 24.72 -36.41
CA ALA A 867 -20.38 24.69 -36.59
C ALA A 867 -20.85 23.50 -37.45
N LEU A 868 -20.08 23.10 -38.46
CA LEU A 868 -20.37 21.92 -39.28
C LEU A 868 -20.20 20.62 -38.48
N VAL A 869 -19.10 20.49 -37.72
CA VAL A 869 -18.88 19.31 -36.84
C VAL A 869 -19.92 19.23 -35.72
N ALA A 870 -20.43 20.36 -35.22
CA ALA A 870 -21.52 20.40 -34.25
C ALA A 870 -22.87 20.00 -34.87
N ALA A 871 -23.09 20.24 -36.16
CA ALA A 871 -24.31 19.84 -36.87
C ALA A 871 -24.35 18.33 -37.15
N GLU A 872 -23.22 17.72 -37.54
CA GLU A 872 -23.15 16.27 -37.78
C GLU A 872 -23.33 15.45 -36.49
N ASN A 873 -22.81 15.92 -35.35
CA ASN A 873 -22.99 15.25 -34.05
C ASN A 873 -24.41 15.41 -33.44
N ALA A 874 -25.27 16.26 -34.01
CA ALA A 874 -26.65 16.44 -33.54
C ALA A 874 -27.64 15.47 -34.21
N ALA A 875 -27.24 14.76 -35.27
CA ALA A 875 -28.12 13.90 -36.07
C ALA A 875 -28.20 12.43 -35.61
N GLU A 876 -27.36 11.99 -34.67
CA GLU A 876 -27.32 10.57 -34.19
C GLU A 876 -28.05 10.34 -32.84
N ILE A 877 -28.88 11.28 -32.37
CA ILE A 877 -29.56 11.19 -31.05
C ILE A 877 -31.11 11.12 -31.15
N GLU A 878 -31.71 11.35 -32.32
CA GLU A 878 -33.17 11.20 -32.54
C GLU A 878 -33.54 9.98 -33.41
N GLU A 879 -33.23 8.77 -32.96
CA GLU A 879 -33.94 7.56 -33.39
C GLU A 879 -33.88 6.48 -32.29
N GLY A 880 -34.72 6.65 -31.25
CA GLY A 880 -34.63 5.82 -30.03
C GLY A 880 -35.83 5.82 -29.06
N GLU A 881 -36.93 6.49 -29.36
CA GLU A 881 -38.20 6.35 -28.62
C GLU A 881 -39.41 6.40 -29.58
N LEU A 882 -39.99 5.23 -29.87
CA LEU A 882 -41.38 5.00 -30.29
C LEU A 882 -41.80 3.56 -29.97
#